data_AF-A0AAX0VHS7-F1
#
_entry.id   AF-A0AAX0VHS7-F1
#
_cell.length_a   1.000
_cell.length_b   1.000
_cell.length_c   1.000
_cell.angle_alpha   90.00
_cell.angle_beta   90.00
_cell.angle_gamma   90.00
#
_symmetry.space_group_name_H-M   'P 1'
#
loop_
_entity.id
_entity.type
_entity.pdbx_description
1 polymer ?
#
loop_
_entity_poly.entity_id
_entity_poly.type
_entity_poly.pdbx_seq_one_letter_code
_entity_poly.pdbx_strand_id
1 'polypeptide(L)'
;MERSLDIHLLGEALAGRSGLPTAERLQERMAQAEIALVLDRPSVDEKLIKTAWYLHGVASVSDARQRYSAARQRQAFLVSAHIFDLALARNDWSDEERLSIGFAAAIGYRRGGRDPNASAIITRLQPLLGGADSTQEPSLENLSVRAGLVFLSFDAKRAFGWLARWRRYFASIAQQSAMDSLRSTALGSLQTLVLAVEDILSYLTRGDYERYSQGSQRLPEVATGETGGASLDARWVATHLLNFATIAEAGSPWNPSILPPDVPIAVRQAFAVGSPAVLTLWEPQRDLLTGEPSPCSPEVKRMVLSVPTSGGKTLVAQMLAVAHLAQTDTSICFVVPTRSLGREIRRAMSARVRILQKEVGAEKTDFSAWLGELGLSLSEVEQADVDVMTPERLSHLLRNDFEAVLDKYSLFIFDEAQLLKEKGRGFVLESVISALNLQTQGRPHRIILLSAAMGNVGGIAQWLDPNGGALSQTSDWRGPRRLHAVFNTEAQWDQTVVEGGAGSVWPYRHTTPLSGLIRLRLGNGSTKSLRTQGDTGWRLVRKSKDGGERPAEVKVDSSRNTKHYSIASGMITALGHAGSVLVVASTKKQAQTLARGIADELDEQPQLAALVDFVRQQLGDAHPLVGTLRRGVGFHHAGLPVEVLEALEAAVRSDDLLYLTCTSTLTDGVNLPVRTVVLYDTPYPDQPEDTRLRGARLVNAMGRAGRAGRETEGWIVLVRAASPSSQDFADLNPDDQDLDVVGHEVLDIRTGLR
;
A
#
# COMPACT_ATOMS: atom_id res chain seq x y z
N MET A 1 -1.87 12.83 11.52
CA MET A 1 -1.05 12.81 10.29
C MET A 1 0.06 11.78 10.50
N GLU A 2 0.32 10.87 9.56
CA GLU A 2 1.21 9.71 9.77
C GLU A 2 2.70 10.05 9.97
N ARG A 3 3.05 11.33 9.81
CA ARG A 3 4.41 11.87 9.97
C ARG A 3 4.60 12.65 11.28
N SER A 4 3.67 12.57 12.24
CA SER A 4 3.82 13.31 13.50
C SER A 4 5.00 12.74 14.28
N LEU A 5 6.15 13.39 14.10
CA LEU A 5 7.22 13.42 15.07
C LEU A 5 6.56 13.71 16.41
N ASP A 6 6.46 12.72 17.29
CA ASP A 6 6.01 12.98 18.64
C ASP A 6 7.13 13.70 19.39
N ILE A 7 6.99 15.03 19.43
CA ILE A 7 7.95 15.94 20.06
C ILE A 7 8.13 15.60 21.54
N HIS A 8 7.07 15.13 22.23
CA HIS A 8 7.15 14.75 23.63
C HIS A 8 7.96 13.46 23.81
N LEU A 9 7.76 12.46 22.94
CA LEU A 9 8.57 11.24 22.97
C LEU A 9 10.04 11.52 22.66
N LEU A 10 10.34 12.47 21.75
CA LEU A 10 11.70 12.76 21.29
C LEU A 10 12.45 13.79 22.13
N GLY A 11 11.74 14.69 22.82
CA GLY A 11 12.33 15.80 23.56
C GLY A 11 13.43 15.37 24.51
N GLU A 12 13.19 14.36 25.34
CA GLU A 12 14.19 13.82 26.28
C GLU A 12 15.28 12.98 25.61
N ALA A 13 14.98 12.29 24.50
CA ALA A 13 15.99 11.55 23.77
C ALA A 13 17.06 12.51 23.20
N LEU A 14 16.64 13.71 22.79
CA LEU A 14 17.50 14.77 22.25
C LEU A 14 18.02 15.75 23.32
N ALA A 15 17.41 15.80 24.51
CA ALA A 15 17.74 16.77 25.55
C ALA A 15 19.15 16.56 26.12
N GLY A 16 19.90 17.66 26.26
CA GLY A 16 21.16 17.71 27.02
C GLY A 16 22.45 17.47 26.22
N ARG A 17 22.39 17.23 24.91
CA ARG A 17 23.60 17.12 24.05
C ARG A 17 23.86 18.38 23.24
N SER A 18 25.04 18.97 23.43
CA SER A 18 25.53 20.05 22.58
C SER A 18 25.70 19.56 21.13
N GLY A 19 25.29 20.38 20.16
CA GLY A 19 25.48 20.09 18.72
C GLY A 19 24.30 19.43 18.01
N LEU A 20 23.32 18.86 18.71
CA LEU A 20 22.10 18.29 18.11
C LEU A 20 20.98 19.35 18.01
N PRO A 21 20.01 19.20 17.09
CA PRO A 21 18.84 20.07 17.03
C PRO A 21 17.84 19.75 18.15
N THR A 22 17.02 20.73 18.55
CA THR A 22 15.80 20.46 19.34
C THR A 22 14.81 19.65 18.50
N ALA A 23 13.79 19.06 19.12
CA ALA A 23 12.76 18.30 18.42
C ALA A 23 12.02 19.16 17.37
N GLU A 24 11.75 20.43 17.66
CA GLU A 24 11.14 21.39 16.74
C GLU A 24 12.06 21.68 15.56
N ARG A 25 13.34 21.96 15.84
CA ARG A 25 14.32 22.27 14.79
C ARG A 25 14.64 21.04 13.92
N LEU A 26 14.58 19.84 14.50
CA LEU A 26 14.70 18.59 13.78
C LEU A 26 13.55 18.45 12.77
N GLN A 27 12.33 18.70 13.22
CA GLN A 27 11.13 18.63 12.40
C GLN A 27 11.18 19.62 11.21
N GLU A 28 11.64 20.85 11.43
CA GLU A 28 11.84 21.83 10.36
C GLU A 28 12.85 21.38 9.31
N ARG A 29 13.98 20.81 9.74
CA ARG A 29 15.01 20.30 8.82
C ARG A 29 14.52 19.10 8.01
N MET A 30 13.78 18.20 8.63
CA MET A 30 13.15 17.08 7.93
C MET A 30 12.16 17.57 6.89
N ALA A 31 11.31 18.54 7.23
CA ALA A 31 10.38 19.13 6.28
C ALA A 31 11.10 19.78 5.08
N GLN A 32 12.24 20.45 5.30
CA GLN A 32 13.04 21.00 4.21
C GLN A 32 13.60 19.90 3.29
N ALA A 33 14.13 18.81 3.85
CA ALA A 33 14.61 17.67 3.08
C ALA A 33 13.48 16.97 2.28
N GLU A 34 12.29 16.84 2.87
CA GLU A 34 11.11 16.30 2.18
C GLU A 34 10.68 17.19 1.00
N ILE A 35 10.65 18.51 1.18
CA ILE A 35 10.36 19.46 0.10
C ILE A 35 11.39 19.34 -1.01
N ALA A 36 12.66 19.21 -0.65
CA ALA A 36 13.75 19.07 -1.60
C ALA A 36 13.60 17.78 -2.44
N LEU A 37 13.19 16.66 -1.81
CA LEU A 37 12.86 15.41 -2.49
C LEU A 37 11.67 15.56 -3.45
N VAL A 38 10.60 16.26 -3.04
CA VAL A 38 9.42 16.51 -3.90
C VAL A 38 9.81 17.32 -5.14
N LEU A 39 10.78 18.21 -5.02
CA LEU A 39 11.28 19.04 -6.12
C LEU A 39 12.36 18.35 -6.97
N ASP A 40 12.57 17.04 -6.79
CA ASP A 40 13.62 16.25 -7.47
C ASP A 40 15.04 16.78 -7.22
N ARG A 41 15.26 17.38 -6.04
CA ARG A 41 16.53 18.00 -5.63
C ARG A 41 16.90 17.51 -4.23
N PRO A 42 17.09 16.19 -4.02
CA PRO A 42 17.28 15.63 -2.69
C PRO A 42 18.47 16.27 -1.99
N SER A 43 18.21 16.82 -0.80
CA SER A 43 19.20 17.50 0.02
C SER A 43 18.96 17.17 1.49
N VAL A 44 19.96 16.57 2.13
CA VAL A 44 19.95 16.26 3.56
C VAL A 44 21.23 16.76 4.18
N ASP A 45 21.10 17.65 5.16
CA ASP A 45 22.24 18.23 5.85
C ASP A 45 22.92 17.26 6.83
N GLU A 46 24.21 17.48 7.09
CA GLU A 46 25.03 16.60 7.95
C GLU A 46 24.53 16.55 9.40
N LYS A 47 23.94 17.64 9.90
CA LYS A 47 23.38 17.69 11.26
C LYS A 47 22.18 16.75 11.37
N LEU A 48 21.37 16.63 10.31
CA LEU A 48 20.26 15.68 10.25
C LEU A 48 20.78 14.23 10.29
N ILE A 49 21.80 13.91 9.51
CA ILE A 49 22.43 12.57 9.48
C ILE A 49 23.03 12.22 10.85
N LYS A 50 23.77 13.14 11.48
CA LYS A 50 24.32 12.94 12.84
C LYS A 50 23.22 12.69 13.88
N THR A 51 22.09 13.39 13.74
CA THR A 51 20.92 13.20 14.62
C THR A 51 20.29 11.83 14.41
N ALA A 52 20.20 11.35 13.18
CA ALA A 52 19.69 10.01 12.88
C ALA A 52 20.55 8.91 13.49
N TRP A 53 21.88 8.96 13.32
CA TRP A 53 22.79 8.01 13.95
C TRP A 53 22.70 8.02 15.47
N TYR A 54 22.55 9.21 16.08
CA TYR A 54 22.36 9.33 17.52
C TYR A 54 21.04 8.68 17.98
N LEU A 55 19.91 9.00 17.35
CA LEU A 55 18.60 8.42 17.68
C LEU A 55 18.60 6.90 17.48
N HIS A 56 19.23 6.43 16.39
CA HIS A 56 19.39 5.01 16.10
C HIS A 56 20.19 4.30 17.19
N GLY A 57 21.31 4.89 17.61
CA GLY A 57 22.13 4.37 18.70
C GLY A 57 21.37 4.30 20.02
N VAL A 58 20.73 5.40 20.43
CA VAL A 58 19.94 5.47 21.68
C VAL A 58 18.83 4.41 21.70
N ALA A 59 18.13 4.21 20.58
CA ALA A 59 17.07 3.21 20.48
C ALA A 59 17.59 1.76 20.45
N SER A 60 18.88 1.56 20.16
CA SER A 60 19.48 0.24 19.99
C SER A 60 20.08 -0.37 21.26
N VAL A 61 20.41 0.43 22.27
CA VAL A 61 21.05 -0.05 23.51
C VAL A 61 20.03 -0.76 24.41
N SER A 62 20.38 -1.91 24.97
CA SER A 62 19.53 -2.68 25.88
C SER A 62 19.14 -1.90 27.15
N ASP A 63 20.10 -1.15 27.73
CA ASP A 63 19.87 -0.27 28.89
C ASP A 63 18.93 0.90 28.57
N ALA A 64 18.74 1.21 27.29
CA ALA A 64 17.74 2.18 26.86
C ALA A 64 16.32 1.74 27.30
N ARG A 65 16.05 0.44 27.50
CA ARG A 65 14.74 -0.03 28.00
C ARG A 65 14.48 0.38 29.46
N GLN A 66 15.53 0.58 30.25
CA GLN A 66 15.39 1.07 31.62
C GLN A 66 15.17 2.58 31.67
N ARG A 67 15.63 3.31 30.63
CA ARG A 67 15.61 4.78 30.58
C ARG A 67 14.53 5.37 29.67
N TYR A 68 14.07 4.61 28.69
CA TYR A 68 13.15 5.03 27.64
C TYR A 68 12.09 3.96 27.41
N SER A 69 10.82 4.37 27.34
CA SER A 69 9.71 3.46 27.05
C SER A 69 9.83 2.83 25.66
N ALA A 70 9.17 1.68 25.45
CA ALA A 70 9.13 1.01 24.14
C ALA A 70 8.57 1.94 23.04
N ALA A 71 7.51 2.71 23.35
CA ALA A 71 6.95 3.70 22.43
C ALA A 71 7.98 4.77 22.02
N ARG A 72 8.80 5.23 22.97
CA ARG A 72 9.87 6.20 22.70
C ARG A 72 10.98 5.62 21.82
N GLN A 73 11.42 4.39 22.09
CA GLN A 73 12.42 3.72 21.24
C GLN A 73 11.91 3.51 19.82
N ARG A 74 10.65 3.08 19.68
CA ARG A 74 9.97 2.93 18.39
C ARG A 74 9.96 4.25 17.63
N GLN A 75 9.61 5.35 18.31
CA GLN A 75 9.60 6.67 17.70
C GLN A 75 11.00 7.12 17.26
N ALA A 76 12.02 6.89 18.08
CA ALA A 76 13.40 7.19 17.72
C ALA A 76 13.87 6.41 16.48
N PHE A 77 13.54 5.12 16.38
CA PHE A 77 13.81 4.31 15.18
C PHE A 77 13.06 4.79 13.94
N LEU A 78 11.80 5.17 14.07
CA LEU A 78 11.02 5.68 12.94
C LEU A 78 11.60 6.98 12.38
N VAL A 79 12.06 7.87 13.27
CA VAL A 79 12.63 9.16 12.89
C VAL A 79 14.02 8.97 12.29
N SER A 80 14.88 8.16 12.91
CA SER A 80 16.20 7.87 12.33
C SER A 80 16.08 7.18 10.97
N ALA A 81 15.20 6.17 10.85
CA ALA A 81 14.97 5.47 9.59
C ALA A 81 14.47 6.38 8.47
N HIS A 82 13.58 7.34 8.78
CA HIS A 82 13.15 8.33 7.81
C HIS A 82 14.27 9.24 7.35
N ILE A 83 15.09 9.75 8.27
CA ILE A 83 16.23 10.59 7.89
C ILE A 83 17.20 9.79 7.00
N PHE A 84 17.47 8.53 7.32
CA PHE A 84 18.29 7.67 6.49
C PHE A 84 17.65 7.41 5.12
N ASP A 85 16.34 7.18 5.03
CA ASP A 85 15.60 7.08 3.75
C ASP A 85 15.77 8.34 2.89
N LEU A 86 15.60 9.53 3.49
CA LEU A 86 15.86 10.80 2.81
C LEU A 86 17.33 10.93 2.37
N ALA A 87 18.27 10.49 3.21
CA ALA A 87 19.70 10.57 2.89
C ALA A 87 20.07 9.64 1.72
N LEU A 88 19.42 8.48 1.58
CA LEU A 88 19.62 7.55 0.47
C LEU A 88 19.18 8.09 -0.89
N ALA A 89 18.40 9.18 -0.92
CA ALA A 89 18.04 9.86 -2.16
C ALA A 89 19.21 10.70 -2.71
N ARG A 90 20.26 10.95 -1.93
CA ARG A 90 21.47 11.62 -2.42
C ARG A 90 22.33 10.64 -3.23
N ASN A 91 22.97 11.16 -4.28
CA ASN A 91 23.80 10.37 -5.20
C ASN A 91 25.30 10.44 -4.90
N ASP A 92 25.72 11.12 -3.83
CA ASP A 92 27.12 11.38 -3.49
C ASP A 92 27.71 10.37 -2.47
N TRP A 93 26.92 9.40 -2.04
CA TRP A 93 27.36 8.31 -1.17
C TRP A 93 28.08 7.21 -1.96
N SER A 94 29.17 6.68 -1.40
CA SER A 94 29.75 5.42 -1.86
C SER A 94 28.77 4.25 -1.66
N ASP A 95 28.94 3.17 -2.42
CA ASP A 95 28.08 1.98 -2.29
C ASP A 95 28.08 1.40 -0.86
N GLU A 96 29.22 1.48 -0.17
CA GLU A 96 29.38 1.09 1.24
C GLU A 96 28.51 1.94 2.17
N GLU A 97 28.61 3.26 2.06
CA GLU A 97 27.78 4.17 2.86
C GLU A 97 26.30 3.97 2.57
N ARG A 98 25.92 3.74 1.31
CA ARG A 98 24.53 3.44 0.92
C ARG A 98 24.04 2.14 1.54
N LEU A 99 24.85 1.09 1.59
CA LEU A 99 24.49 -0.17 2.24
C LEU A 99 24.32 0.01 3.75
N SER A 100 25.23 0.74 4.42
CA SER A 100 25.18 0.97 5.86
C SER A 100 24.01 1.86 6.28
N ILE A 101 23.80 3.00 5.60
CA ILE A 101 22.62 3.87 5.79
C ILE A 101 21.35 3.08 5.46
N GLY A 102 21.41 2.27 4.41
CA GLY A 102 20.36 1.36 3.98
C GLY A 102 19.92 0.35 5.02
N PHE A 103 20.89 -0.34 5.62
CA PHE A 103 20.62 -1.29 6.69
C PHE A 103 20.04 -0.59 7.92
N ALA A 104 20.60 0.56 8.32
CA ALA A 104 20.09 1.36 9.42
C ALA A 104 18.63 1.81 9.19
N ALA A 105 18.30 2.27 7.97
CA ALA A 105 16.94 2.62 7.58
C ALA A 105 16.00 1.40 7.62
N ALA A 106 16.41 0.28 7.02
CA ALA A 106 15.60 -0.92 6.94
C ALA A 106 15.29 -1.50 8.34
N ILE A 107 16.33 -1.69 9.17
CA ILE A 107 16.12 -2.23 10.53
C ILE A 107 15.36 -1.24 11.41
N GLY A 108 15.61 0.07 11.26
CA GLY A 108 14.88 1.11 11.97
C GLY A 108 13.39 1.09 11.63
N TYR A 109 13.03 0.96 10.34
CA TYR A 109 11.63 0.80 9.95
C TYR A 109 10.99 -0.48 10.48
N ARG A 110 11.67 -1.64 10.43
CA ARG A 110 11.17 -2.91 11.01
C ARG A 110 10.90 -2.76 12.51
N ARG A 111 11.88 -2.25 13.26
CA ARG A 111 11.76 -2.03 14.72
C ARG A 111 10.79 -0.90 15.07
N GLY A 112 10.53 -0.02 14.11
CA GLY A 112 9.52 1.04 14.17
C GLY A 112 8.10 0.57 13.86
N GLY A 113 7.89 -0.68 13.43
CA GLY A 113 6.58 -1.20 13.00
C GLY A 113 6.13 -0.74 11.61
N ARG A 114 7.08 -0.42 10.72
CA ARG A 114 6.88 0.01 9.32
C ARG A 114 7.55 -0.96 8.34
N ASP A 115 7.20 -2.24 8.45
CA ASP A 115 7.71 -3.34 7.62
C ASP A 115 7.68 -3.09 6.10
N PRO A 116 6.62 -2.51 5.50
CA PRO A 116 6.62 -2.19 4.07
C PRO A 116 7.70 -1.19 3.68
N ASN A 117 7.99 -0.20 4.53
CA ASN A 117 9.04 0.79 4.27
C ASN A 117 10.42 0.14 4.31
N ALA A 118 10.67 -0.75 5.27
CA ALA A 118 11.92 -1.51 5.32
C ALA A 118 12.14 -2.32 4.03
N SER A 119 11.09 -2.99 3.56
CA SER A 119 11.14 -3.77 2.32
C SER A 119 11.38 -2.89 1.10
N ALA A 120 10.84 -1.67 1.07
CA ALA A 120 11.09 -0.67 0.04
C ALA A 120 12.55 -0.20 0.00
N ILE A 121 13.16 0.05 1.16
CA ILE A 121 14.60 0.37 1.27
C ILE A 121 15.44 -0.76 0.68
N ILE A 122 15.15 -2.00 1.04
CA ILE A 122 15.94 -3.16 0.59
C ILE A 122 15.78 -3.37 -0.91
N THR A 123 14.57 -3.20 -1.45
CA THR A 123 14.31 -3.24 -2.90
C THR A 123 15.13 -2.17 -3.64
N ARG A 124 15.22 -0.94 -3.10
CA ARG A 124 16.04 0.14 -3.66
C ARG A 124 17.54 -0.22 -3.68
N LEU A 125 18.01 -0.95 -2.67
CA LEU A 125 19.42 -1.34 -2.52
C LEU A 125 19.76 -2.66 -3.20
N GLN A 126 18.76 -3.39 -3.72
CA GLN A 126 18.96 -4.70 -4.35
C GLN A 126 20.08 -4.70 -5.42
N PRO A 127 20.22 -3.68 -6.29
CA PRO A 127 21.32 -3.64 -7.25
C PRO A 127 22.72 -3.67 -6.61
N LEU A 128 22.87 -3.14 -5.39
CA LEU A 128 24.15 -3.07 -4.66
C LEU A 128 24.50 -4.38 -3.94
N LEU A 129 23.53 -5.27 -3.72
CA LEU A 129 23.77 -6.58 -3.09
C LEU A 129 24.45 -7.57 -4.05
N GLY A 130 24.47 -7.27 -5.35
CA GLY A 130 25.00 -8.12 -6.41
C GLY A 130 24.13 -9.34 -6.71
N GLY A 131 24.36 -10.01 -7.84
CA GLY A 131 23.60 -11.21 -8.21
C GLY A 131 23.95 -12.42 -7.32
N ALA A 132 22.93 -13.19 -6.92
CA ALA A 132 23.13 -14.47 -6.23
C ALA A 132 23.97 -15.46 -7.06
N ASP A 133 23.83 -15.39 -8.39
CA ASP A 133 24.53 -16.24 -9.36
C ASP A 133 25.87 -15.66 -9.86
N SER A 134 26.33 -14.52 -9.30
CA SER A 134 27.61 -13.92 -9.70
C SER A 134 28.80 -14.81 -9.32
N THR A 135 29.75 -14.93 -10.24
CA THR A 135 31.00 -15.69 -10.08
C THR A 135 32.12 -14.90 -9.39
N GLN A 136 31.94 -13.60 -9.17
CA GLN A 136 32.94 -12.77 -8.48
C GLN A 136 33.05 -13.16 -7.00
N GLU A 137 34.19 -12.91 -6.36
CA GLU A 137 34.32 -13.10 -4.92
C GLU A 137 33.52 -12.03 -4.14
N PRO A 138 32.95 -12.36 -2.98
CA PRO A 138 32.25 -11.37 -2.16
C PRO A 138 33.26 -10.40 -1.52
N SER A 139 32.99 -9.09 -1.59
CA SER A 139 33.73 -8.11 -0.79
C SER A 139 33.49 -8.38 0.69
N LEU A 140 34.58 -8.60 1.43
CA LEU A 140 34.56 -8.88 2.86
C LEU A 140 34.22 -7.66 3.71
N GLU A 141 34.61 -6.47 3.26
CA GLU A 141 34.42 -5.19 3.99
C GLU A 141 32.94 -4.97 4.34
N ASN A 142 32.05 -5.26 3.40
CA ASN A 142 30.61 -4.99 3.54
C ASN A 142 29.74 -6.25 3.70
N LEU A 143 30.36 -7.41 3.92
CA LEU A 143 29.65 -8.68 3.93
C LEU A 143 28.65 -8.79 5.09
N SER A 144 28.98 -8.24 6.26
CA SER A 144 28.10 -8.20 7.43
C SER A 144 26.81 -7.43 7.14
N VAL A 145 26.92 -6.22 6.60
CA VAL A 145 25.80 -5.36 6.25
C VAL A 145 24.95 -6.00 5.15
N ARG A 146 25.59 -6.59 4.15
CA ARG A 146 24.89 -7.35 3.09
C ARG A 146 24.13 -8.56 3.66
N ALA A 147 24.72 -9.32 4.58
CA ALA A 147 24.04 -10.44 5.23
C ALA A 147 22.82 -9.96 6.04
N GLY A 148 22.95 -8.83 6.75
CA GLY A 148 21.84 -8.16 7.41
C GLY A 148 20.72 -7.75 6.45
N LEU A 149 21.04 -7.09 5.35
CA LEU A 149 20.06 -6.68 4.33
C LEU A 149 19.38 -7.89 3.67
N VAL A 150 20.14 -8.95 3.37
CA VAL A 150 19.60 -10.21 2.84
C VAL A 150 18.61 -10.83 3.82
N PHE A 151 18.92 -10.87 5.11
CA PHE A 151 17.98 -11.34 6.14
C PHE A 151 16.69 -10.53 6.16
N LEU A 152 16.81 -9.19 6.20
CA LEU A 152 15.67 -8.28 6.30
C LEU A 152 14.81 -8.23 5.01
N SER A 153 15.32 -8.73 3.90
CA SER A 153 14.62 -8.76 2.61
C SER A 153 13.40 -9.68 2.63
N PHE A 154 13.47 -10.75 3.43
CA PHE A 154 12.52 -11.85 3.41
C PHE A 154 12.25 -12.46 2.01
N ASP A 155 13.13 -12.24 1.04
CA ASP A 155 13.15 -12.93 -0.25
C ASP A 155 13.94 -14.25 -0.09
N ALA A 156 13.30 -15.25 0.52
CA ALA A 156 13.93 -16.53 0.83
C ALA A 156 14.63 -17.15 -0.37
N LYS A 157 13.99 -17.08 -1.55
CA LYS A 157 14.52 -17.68 -2.78
C LYS A 157 15.88 -17.10 -3.13
N ARG A 158 16.01 -15.78 -3.15
CA ARG A 158 17.29 -15.14 -3.45
C ARG A 158 18.26 -15.20 -2.27
N ALA A 159 17.76 -15.03 -1.03
CA ALA A 159 18.53 -15.09 0.20
C ALA A 159 19.38 -16.35 0.32
N PHE A 160 18.78 -17.53 0.14
CA PHE A 160 19.52 -18.80 0.19
C PHE A 160 20.58 -18.91 -0.91
N GLY A 161 20.39 -18.27 -2.07
CA GLY A 161 21.41 -18.19 -3.12
C GLY A 161 22.66 -17.45 -2.67
N TRP A 162 22.51 -16.25 -2.09
CA TRP A 162 23.62 -15.49 -1.52
C TRP A 162 24.31 -16.23 -0.37
N LEU A 163 23.52 -16.77 0.57
CA LEU A 163 24.05 -17.49 1.74
C LEU A 163 24.84 -18.74 1.32
N ALA A 164 24.35 -19.51 0.36
CA ALA A 164 25.06 -20.67 -0.17
C ALA A 164 26.36 -20.29 -0.88
N ARG A 165 26.41 -19.15 -1.57
CA ARG A 165 27.65 -18.62 -2.17
C ARG A 165 28.65 -18.21 -1.10
N TRP A 166 28.24 -17.44 -0.10
CA TRP A 166 29.13 -17.00 0.98
C TRP A 166 29.64 -18.18 1.81
N ARG A 167 28.80 -19.17 2.09
CA ARG A 167 29.21 -20.40 2.78
C ARG A 167 30.29 -21.17 1.99
N ARG A 168 30.11 -21.33 0.68
CA ARG A 168 31.12 -21.97 -0.20
C ARG A 168 32.44 -21.21 -0.19
N TYR A 169 32.39 -19.88 -0.22
CA TYR A 169 33.58 -19.03 -0.13
C TYR A 169 34.34 -19.21 1.19
N PHE A 170 33.65 -19.23 2.34
CA PHE A 170 34.30 -19.52 3.61
C PHE A 170 34.87 -20.94 3.68
N ALA A 171 34.15 -21.93 3.14
CA ALA A 171 34.65 -23.30 3.07
C ALA A 171 35.92 -23.42 2.22
N SER A 172 36.01 -22.71 1.09
CA SER A 172 37.23 -22.72 0.28
C SER A 172 38.42 -22.08 1.00
N ILE A 173 38.21 -20.98 1.74
CA ILE A 173 39.28 -20.36 2.54
C ILE A 173 39.76 -21.33 3.63
N ALA A 174 38.84 -21.98 4.35
CA ALA A 174 39.18 -22.94 5.40
C ALA A 174 40.00 -24.11 4.82
N GLN A 175 39.57 -24.66 3.68
CA GLN A 175 40.27 -25.73 2.98
C GLN A 175 41.66 -25.30 2.50
N GLN A 176 41.79 -24.14 1.84
CA GLN A 176 43.07 -23.59 1.38
C GLN A 176 44.04 -23.33 2.53
N SER A 177 43.51 -23.00 3.70
CA SER A 177 44.29 -22.74 4.91
C SER A 177 44.53 -23.98 5.78
N ALA A 178 44.05 -25.16 5.34
CA ALA A 178 44.08 -26.41 6.12
C ALA A 178 43.51 -26.27 7.54
N MET A 179 42.44 -25.48 7.70
CA MET A 179 41.74 -25.26 8.97
C MET A 179 40.38 -25.97 8.96
N ASP A 180 40.04 -26.63 10.07
CA ASP A 180 38.71 -27.23 10.26
C ASP A 180 37.61 -26.17 10.47
N SER A 181 37.98 -24.99 10.96
CA SER A 181 37.06 -23.90 11.24
C SER A 181 37.74 -22.54 11.14
N LEU A 182 37.02 -21.54 10.63
CA LEU A 182 37.47 -20.14 10.63
C LEU A 182 37.08 -19.41 11.93
N ARG A 183 36.42 -20.08 12.89
CA ARG A 183 35.82 -19.44 14.07
C ARG A 183 36.82 -18.67 14.95
N SER A 184 38.08 -19.08 14.98
CA SER A 184 39.15 -18.39 15.73
C SER A 184 39.91 -17.34 14.91
N THR A 185 39.54 -17.14 13.64
CA THR A 185 40.21 -16.22 12.71
C THR A 185 39.48 -14.88 12.63
N ALA A 186 40.07 -13.91 11.92
CA ALA A 186 39.39 -12.63 11.61
C ALA A 186 38.08 -12.80 10.81
N LEU A 187 37.89 -13.93 10.13
CA LEU A 187 36.69 -14.24 9.36
C LEU A 187 35.63 -15.01 10.16
N GLY A 188 35.93 -15.44 11.38
CA GLY A 188 35.05 -16.27 12.20
C GLY A 188 33.72 -15.60 12.50
N SER A 189 33.75 -14.31 12.82
CA SER A 189 32.55 -13.50 13.06
C SER A 189 31.65 -13.37 11.84
N LEU A 190 32.21 -13.14 10.65
CA LEU A 190 31.46 -13.05 9.39
C LEU A 190 30.85 -14.39 9.00
N GLN A 191 31.61 -15.48 9.11
CA GLN A 191 31.10 -16.83 8.85
C GLN A 191 29.97 -17.17 9.81
N THR A 192 30.14 -16.89 11.10
CA THR A 192 29.13 -17.17 12.13
C THR A 192 27.86 -16.35 11.91
N LEU A 193 27.98 -15.08 11.51
CA LEU A 193 26.84 -14.23 11.16
C LEU A 193 26.06 -14.79 9.96
N VAL A 194 26.76 -15.20 8.89
CA VAL A 194 26.12 -15.79 7.70
C VAL A 194 25.38 -17.08 8.06
N LEU A 195 25.98 -17.95 8.89
CA LEU A 195 25.33 -19.16 9.36
C LEU A 195 24.10 -18.84 10.22
N ALA A 196 24.19 -17.86 11.12
CA ALA A 196 23.06 -17.45 11.94
C ALA A 196 21.87 -16.96 11.11
N VAL A 197 22.14 -16.18 10.05
CA VAL A 197 21.11 -15.73 9.09
C VAL A 197 20.48 -16.91 8.35
N GLU A 198 21.28 -17.86 7.88
CA GLU A 198 20.79 -19.08 7.21
C GLU A 198 19.90 -19.92 8.14
N ASP A 199 20.34 -20.10 9.38
CA ASP A 199 19.64 -20.87 10.42
C ASP A 199 18.26 -20.26 10.71
N ILE A 200 18.18 -18.95 10.95
CA ILE A 200 16.90 -18.28 11.24
C ILE A 200 15.99 -18.25 10.01
N LEU A 201 16.51 -18.00 8.80
CA LEU A 201 15.69 -18.07 7.59
C LEU A 201 15.18 -19.48 7.31
N SER A 202 15.93 -20.51 7.69
CA SER A 202 15.47 -21.90 7.58
C SER A 202 14.25 -22.16 8.45
N TYR A 203 14.21 -21.61 9.66
CA TYR A 203 13.00 -21.64 10.49
C TYR A 203 11.84 -20.91 9.84
N LEU A 204 12.03 -19.65 9.44
CA LEU A 204 10.93 -18.84 8.88
C LEU A 204 10.33 -19.46 7.60
N THR A 205 11.12 -20.24 6.86
CA THR A 205 10.69 -20.86 5.60
C THR A 205 10.19 -22.29 5.77
N ARG A 206 10.72 -23.06 6.72
CA ARG A 206 10.45 -24.51 6.85
C ARG A 206 9.97 -24.97 8.22
N GLY A 207 9.93 -24.09 9.22
CA GLY A 207 9.54 -24.42 10.60
C GLY A 207 10.60 -25.19 11.39
N ASP A 208 11.87 -25.17 10.96
CA ASP A 208 12.98 -25.86 11.64
C ASP A 208 13.39 -25.12 12.93
N TYR A 209 12.80 -25.52 14.05
CA TYR A 209 13.03 -24.88 15.35
C TYR A 209 14.44 -25.14 15.90
N GLU A 210 15.07 -26.27 15.55
CA GLU A 210 16.46 -26.55 15.94
C GLU A 210 17.40 -25.52 15.31
N ARG A 211 17.22 -25.24 14.01
CA ARG A 211 17.95 -24.17 13.34
C ARG A 211 17.65 -22.81 13.96
N TYR A 212 16.40 -22.49 14.29
CA TYR A 212 16.10 -21.23 15.01
C TYR A 212 16.91 -21.10 16.30
N SER A 213 16.99 -22.17 17.09
CA SER A 213 17.78 -22.20 18.33
C SER A 213 19.26 -21.98 18.07
N GLN A 214 19.83 -22.67 17.07
CA GLN A 214 21.24 -22.52 16.68
C GLN A 214 21.55 -21.08 16.22
N GLY A 215 20.74 -20.52 15.33
CA GLY A 215 20.92 -19.15 14.86
C GLY A 215 20.81 -18.12 15.99
N SER A 216 19.87 -18.33 16.92
CA SER A 216 19.69 -17.47 18.10
C SER A 216 20.87 -17.55 19.07
N GLN A 217 21.60 -18.67 19.13
CA GLN A 217 22.82 -18.82 19.93
C GLN A 217 24.04 -18.18 19.25
N ARG A 218 24.13 -18.25 17.91
CA ARG A 218 25.24 -17.68 17.14
C ARG A 218 25.29 -16.15 17.16
N LEU A 219 24.13 -15.47 17.11
CA LEU A 219 24.08 -14.00 17.04
C LEU A 219 24.73 -13.31 18.26
N PRO A 220 24.49 -13.74 19.51
CA PRO A 220 25.22 -13.26 20.67
C PRO A 220 26.75 -13.40 20.54
N GLU A 221 27.26 -14.55 20.08
CA GLU A 221 28.70 -14.79 19.95
C GLU A 221 29.39 -13.80 18.99
N VAL A 222 28.68 -13.38 17.94
CA VAL A 222 29.16 -12.35 17.00
C VAL A 222 29.06 -10.96 17.65
N ALA A 223 27.95 -10.66 18.33
CA ALA A 223 27.72 -9.38 18.97
C ALA A 223 28.75 -9.08 20.09
N THR A 224 29.13 -10.08 20.89
CA THR A 224 30.13 -9.96 21.97
C THR A 224 31.57 -10.06 21.46
N GLY A 225 31.79 -10.58 20.25
CA GLY A 225 33.10 -10.73 19.63
C GLY A 225 33.85 -12.00 20.07
N GLU A 226 33.15 -13.02 20.57
CA GLU A 226 33.71 -14.31 20.99
C GLU A 226 34.25 -15.15 19.81
N THR A 227 33.83 -14.84 18.58
CA THR A 227 34.14 -15.59 17.35
C THR A 227 35.31 -15.02 16.53
N GLY A 228 36.34 -14.53 17.23
CA GLY A 228 37.52 -13.92 16.61
C GLY A 228 37.25 -12.49 16.14
N GLY A 229 38.00 -11.53 16.72
CA GLY A 229 38.04 -10.10 16.40
C GLY A 229 36.94 -9.56 15.48
N ALA A 230 35.68 -9.61 15.92
CA ALA A 230 34.55 -9.20 15.07
C ALA A 230 34.63 -7.71 14.73
N SER A 231 34.50 -7.38 13.44
CA SER A 231 34.42 -5.99 12.98
C SER A 231 33.25 -5.27 13.66
N LEU A 232 33.34 -3.95 13.77
CA LEU A 232 32.27 -3.15 14.37
C LEU A 232 30.94 -3.37 13.64
N ASP A 233 30.97 -3.51 12.31
CA ASP A 233 29.76 -3.77 11.52
C ASP A 233 29.17 -5.16 11.77
N ALA A 234 30.02 -6.19 11.91
CA ALA A 234 29.53 -7.54 12.24
C ALA A 234 28.83 -7.55 13.60
N ARG A 235 29.40 -6.89 14.61
CA ARG A 235 28.78 -6.76 15.94
C ARG A 235 27.49 -5.95 15.88
N TRP A 236 27.51 -4.85 15.14
CA TRP A 236 26.36 -3.96 14.97
C TRP A 236 25.19 -4.68 14.31
N VAL A 237 25.43 -5.35 13.17
CA VAL A 237 24.42 -6.14 12.46
C VAL A 237 23.91 -7.28 13.35
N ALA A 238 24.80 -8.07 13.96
CA ALA A 238 24.40 -9.20 14.79
C ALA A 238 23.51 -8.77 15.97
N THR A 239 23.83 -7.64 16.63
CA THR A 239 23.03 -7.09 17.73
C THR A 239 21.62 -6.72 17.27
N HIS A 240 21.51 -6.11 16.08
CA HIS A 240 20.23 -5.76 15.49
C HIS A 240 19.41 -6.99 15.08
N LEU A 241 20.07 -7.97 14.45
CA LEU A 241 19.42 -9.22 14.06
C LEU A 241 18.96 -10.02 15.27
N LEU A 242 19.73 -10.04 16.36
CA LEU A 242 19.34 -10.74 17.59
C LEU A 242 18.01 -10.24 18.12
N ASN A 243 17.86 -8.92 18.21
CA ASN A 243 16.62 -8.29 18.66
C ASN A 243 15.45 -8.51 17.70
N PHE A 244 15.72 -8.52 16.40
CA PHE A 244 14.66 -8.63 15.39
C PHE A 244 14.28 -10.08 15.07
N ALA A 245 15.17 -11.06 15.27
CA ALA A 245 14.90 -12.48 15.06
C ALA A 245 13.71 -12.95 15.90
N THR A 246 13.63 -12.54 17.16
CA THR A 246 12.49 -12.83 18.04
C THR A 246 11.20 -12.18 17.54
N ILE A 247 11.28 -10.95 17.01
CA ILE A 247 10.11 -10.25 16.43
C ILE A 247 9.62 -10.96 15.17
N ALA A 248 10.56 -11.43 14.33
CA ALA A 248 10.26 -12.16 13.12
C ALA A 248 9.62 -13.52 13.42
N GLU A 249 10.16 -14.24 14.41
CA GLU A 249 9.64 -15.50 14.95
C GLU A 249 8.21 -15.31 15.47
N ALA A 250 7.95 -14.31 16.31
CA ALA A 250 6.63 -14.03 16.87
C ALA A 250 5.56 -13.70 15.80
N GLY A 251 5.96 -13.21 14.63
CA GLY A 251 5.07 -12.98 13.50
C GLY A 251 5.02 -14.14 12.49
N SER A 252 5.77 -15.22 12.69
CA SER A 252 5.88 -16.32 11.74
C SER A 252 4.60 -17.17 11.71
N PRO A 253 4.15 -17.66 10.53
CA PRO A 253 3.09 -18.68 10.46
C PRO A 253 3.44 -19.98 11.20
N TRP A 254 4.73 -20.21 11.47
CA TRP A 254 5.21 -21.35 12.26
C TRP A 254 5.00 -21.17 13.77
N ASN A 255 4.80 -19.93 14.24
CA ASN A 255 4.56 -19.64 15.64
C ASN A 255 3.14 -20.11 16.05
N PRO A 256 3.00 -20.85 17.15
CA PRO A 256 1.72 -21.41 17.60
C PRO A 256 0.71 -20.34 18.08
N SER A 257 1.16 -19.13 18.42
CA SER A 257 0.27 -18.01 18.75
C SER A 257 -0.39 -17.38 17.52
N ILE A 258 0.21 -17.53 16.34
CA ILE A 258 -0.33 -17.00 15.07
C ILE A 258 -1.31 -17.97 14.43
N LEU A 259 -0.85 -19.21 14.25
CA LEU A 259 -1.69 -20.31 13.83
C LEU A 259 -1.72 -21.32 14.99
N PRO A 260 -2.87 -21.53 15.64
CA PRO A 260 -3.02 -22.45 16.76
C PRO A 260 -2.49 -23.88 16.48
N PRO A 261 -2.07 -24.64 17.50
CA PRO A 261 -1.47 -25.97 17.33
C PRO A 261 -2.35 -27.01 16.62
N ASP A 262 -3.67 -26.86 16.69
CA ASP A 262 -4.67 -27.68 15.99
C ASP A 262 -4.74 -27.39 14.48
N VAL A 263 -4.19 -26.26 14.01
CA VAL A 263 -4.07 -25.95 12.59
C VAL A 263 -2.98 -26.84 11.97
N PRO A 264 -3.30 -27.64 10.92
CA PRO A 264 -2.33 -28.54 10.30
C PRO A 264 -1.08 -27.86 9.73
N ILE A 265 0.06 -28.57 9.75
CA ILE A 265 1.34 -28.10 9.21
C ILE A 265 1.23 -27.66 7.74
N ALA A 266 0.38 -28.33 6.95
CA ALA A 266 0.15 -27.98 5.54
C ALA A 266 -0.35 -26.53 5.37
N VAL A 267 -1.12 -25.99 6.31
CA VAL A 267 -1.54 -24.58 6.30
C VAL A 267 -0.33 -23.66 6.49
N ARG A 268 0.56 -23.97 7.43
CA ARG A 268 1.79 -23.19 7.68
C ARG A 268 2.68 -23.19 6.42
N GLN A 269 2.83 -24.35 5.78
CA GLN A 269 3.55 -24.50 4.52
C GLN A 269 2.90 -23.71 3.38
N ALA A 270 1.56 -23.69 3.31
CA ALA A 270 0.83 -22.91 2.32
C ALA A 270 1.22 -21.42 2.33
N PHE A 271 1.49 -20.87 3.52
CA PHE A 271 1.93 -19.49 3.68
C PHE A 271 3.45 -19.30 3.53
N ALA A 272 4.25 -20.17 4.14
CA ALA A 272 5.72 -20.04 4.14
C ALA A 272 6.36 -20.34 2.77
N VAL A 273 5.76 -21.21 1.95
CA VAL A 273 6.29 -21.64 0.65
C VAL A 273 5.47 -21.12 -0.54
N GLY A 274 4.17 -20.85 -0.33
CA GLY A 274 3.31 -20.33 -1.39
C GLY A 274 3.77 -18.96 -1.92
N SER A 275 3.23 -18.53 -3.05
CA SER A 275 3.63 -17.27 -3.70
C SER A 275 2.59 -16.16 -3.47
N PRO A 276 2.95 -15.01 -2.89
CA PRO A 276 4.25 -14.68 -2.30
C PRO A 276 4.47 -15.36 -0.94
N ALA A 277 5.72 -15.67 -0.58
CA ALA A 277 6.04 -16.30 0.70
C ALA A 277 5.76 -15.34 1.86
N VAL A 278 5.18 -15.85 2.95
CA VAL A 278 4.91 -15.08 4.17
C VAL A 278 5.81 -15.63 5.27
N LEU A 279 6.94 -14.95 5.48
CA LEU A 279 7.92 -15.35 6.50
C LEU A 279 7.61 -14.77 7.87
N THR A 280 7.03 -13.57 7.89
CA THR A 280 6.59 -12.92 9.12
C THR A 280 5.45 -11.95 8.80
N LEU A 281 4.51 -11.83 9.72
CA LEU A 281 3.34 -10.96 9.62
C LEU A 281 3.64 -9.55 10.15
N TRP A 282 2.99 -8.58 9.51
CA TRP A 282 2.99 -7.22 10.01
C TRP A 282 2.28 -7.14 11.35
N GLU A 283 2.68 -6.17 12.16
CA GLU A 283 2.15 -5.97 13.52
C GLU A 283 0.62 -6.03 13.60
N PRO A 284 -0.18 -5.35 12.75
CA PRO A 284 -1.65 -5.42 12.88
C PRO A 284 -2.22 -6.79 12.53
N GLN A 285 -1.56 -7.53 11.65
CA GLN A 285 -1.97 -8.89 11.28
C GLN A 285 -1.66 -9.85 12.42
N ARG A 286 -0.52 -9.66 13.07
CA ARG A 286 -0.09 -10.40 14.26
C ARG A 286 -1.04 -10.13 15.41
N ASP A 287 -1.25 -8.87 15.77
CA ASP A 287 -2.11 -8.44 16.86
C ASP A 287 -3.53 -8.97 16.70
N LEU A 288 -4.02 -9.03 15.45
CA LEU A 288 -5.30 -9.65 15.11
C LEU A 288 -5.31 -11.16 15.35
N LEU A 289 -4.32 -11.90 14.83
CA LEU A 289 -4.32 -13.35 14.91
C LEU A 289 -4.00 -13.88 16.32
N THR A 290 -3.22 -13.12 17.10
CA THR A 290 -2.89 -13.42 18.49
C THR A 290 -3.91 -12.87 19.49
N GLY A 291 -4.94 -12.18 19.03
CA GLY A 291 -5.99 -11.64 19.90
C GLY A 291 -6.77 -12.76 20.62
N GLU A 292 -7.38 -12.43 21.76
CA GLU A 292 -8.26 -13.34 22.50
C GLU A 292 -9.73 -12.86 22.38
N PRO A 293 -10.65 -13.68 21.85
CA PRO A 293 -10.44 -15.00 21.25
C PRO A 293 -9.73 -14.94 19.89
N SER A 294 -8.95 -15.98 19.55
CA SER A 294 -8.26 -16.04 18.26
C SER A 294 -9.27 -16.08 17.10
N PRO A 295 -9.07 -15.32 16.01
CA PRO A 295 -9.90 -15.42 14.82
C PRO A 295 -9.92 -16.82 14.18
N CYS A 296 -8.92 -17.66 14.46
CA CYS A 296 -8.89 -19.05 14.01
C CYS A 296 -9.80 -19.97 14.83
N SER A 297 -10.26 -19.54 16.01
CA SER A 297 -11.11 -20.34 16.88
C SER A 297 -12.45 -20.67 16.21
N PRO A 298 -12.93 -21.93 16.29
CA PRO A 298 -14.26 -22.30 15.78
C PRO A 298 -15.40 -21.62 16.55
N GLU A 299 -15.13 -21.08 17.75
CA GLU A 299 -16.10 -20.29 18.52
C GLU A 299 -16.39 -18.93 17.87
N VAL A 300 -15.44 -18.39 17.08
CA VAL A 300 -15.61 -17.12 16.37
C VAL A 300 -16.41 -17.36 15.09
N LYS A 301 -17.74 -17.31 15.23
CA LYS A 301 -18.70 -17.49 14.13
C LYS A 301 -18.98 -16.21 13.34
N ARG A 302 -18.83 -15.04 13.96
CA ARG A 302 -19.07 -13.73 13.33
C ARG A 302 -17.88 -12.83 13.56
N MET A 303 -17.41 -12.19 12.50
CA MET A 303 -16.25 -11.32 12.56
C MET A 303 -16.39 -10.11 11.65
N VAL A 304 -15.96 -8.94 12.15
CA VAL A 304 -15.87 -7.70 11.38
C VAL A 304 -14.46 -7.13 11.50
N LEU A 305 -13.77 -6.98 10.38
CA LEU A 305 -12.42 -6.44 10.30
C LEU A 305 -12.40 -5.15 9.47
N SER A 306 -12.05 -4.04 10.12
CA SER A 306 -11.83 -2.76 9.46
C SER A 306 -10.35 -2.39 9.50
N VAL A 307 -9.68 -2.56 8.38
CA VAL A 307 -8.25 -2.26 8.24
C VAL A 307 -8.05 -1.60 6.87
N PRO A 308 -7.27 -0.53 6.72
CA PRO A 308 -6.99 0.12 5.44
C PRO A 308 -6.54 -0.82 4.31
N THR A 309 -6.75 -0.45 3.05
CA THR A 309 -6.41 -1.26 1.85
C THR A 309 -4.97 -1.79 1.85
N SER A 310 -4.02 -1.00 2.32
CA SER A 310 -2.60 -1.40 2.45
C SER A 310 -2.27 -2.27 3.67
N GLY A 311 -3.24 -2.60 4.53
CA GLY A 311 -3.01 -3.33 5.79
C GLY A 311 -2.95 -4.85 5.66
N GLY A 312 -3.21 -5.37 4.46
CA GLY A 312 -3.14 -6.81 4.18
C GLY A 312 -4.36 -7.62 4.64
N LYS A 313 -5.57 -7.03 4.56
CA LYS A 313 -6.85 -7.73 4.79
C LYS A 313 -6.95 -9.05 4.03
N THR A 314 -6.54 -9.03 2.77
CA THR A 314 -6.57 -10.19 1.89
C THR A 314 -5.69 -11.33 2.41
N LEU A 315 -4.53 -11.04 3.01
CA LEU A 315 -3.67 -12.08 3.59
C LEU A 315 -4.32 -12.73 4.82
N VAL A 316 -4.90 -11.93 5.71
CA VAL A 316 -5.63 -12.44 6.87
C VAL A 316 -6.81 -13.31 6.41
N ALA A 317 -7.59 -12.84 5.43
CA ALA A 317 -8.71 -13.59 4.87
C ALA A 317 -8.26 -14.95 4.32
N GLN A 318 -7.14 -14.99 3.58
CA GLN A 318 -6.54 -16.24 3.10
C GLN A 318 -6.15 -17.15 4.26
N MET A 319 -5.51 -16.64 5.32
CA MET A 319 -5.10 -17.44 6.47
C MET A 319 -6.28 -18.09 7.16
N LEU A 320 -7.35 -17.32 7.42
CA LEU A 320 -8.58 -17.84 8.03
C LEU A 320 -9.28 -18.85 7.12
N ALA A 321 -9.37 -18.56 5.83
CA ALA A 321 -9.93 -19.46 4.82
C ALA A 321 -9.21 -20.80 4.74
N VAL A 322 -7.89 -20.78 4.62
CA VAL A 322 -7.07 -22.00 4.48
C VAL A 322 -7.03 -22.79 5.79
N ALA A 323 -6.97 -22.12 6.95
CA ALA A 323 -7.07 -22.78 8.25
C ALA A 323 -8.42 -23.49 8.41
N HIS A 324 -9.52 -22.82 8.02
CA HIS A 324 -10.88 -23.37 8.07
C HIS A 324 -11.06 -24.58 7.13
N LEU A 325 -10.58 -24.49 5.89
CA LEU A 325 -10.59 -25.59 4.92
C LEU A 325 -9.78 -26.81 5.38
N ALA A 326 -8.73 -26.59 6.17
CA ALA A 326 -7.91 -27.69 6.67
C ALA A 326 -8.57 -28.47 7.81
N GLN A 327 -9.62 -27.91 8.41
CA GLN A 327 -10.33 -28.47 9.56
C GLN A 327 -11.76 -28.93 9.23
N THR A 328 -12.25 -28.67 8.02
CA THR A 328 -13.62 -28.96 7.61
C THR A 328 -13.67 -29.63 6.24
N ASP A 329 -14.66 -30.50 6.03
CA ASP A 329 -14.90 -31.14 4.72
C ASP A 329 -15.74 -30.28 3.77
N THR A 330 -16.26 -29.16 4.27
CA THR A 330 -17.07 -28.19 3.53
C THR A 330 -16.22 -27.19 2.74
N SER A 331 -16.82 -26.60 1.72
CA SER A 331 -16.20 -25.54 0.92
C SER A 331 -16.31 -24.17 1.60
N ILE A 332 -15.64 -23.18 1.02
CA ILE A 332 -15.72 -21.77 1.42
C ILE A 332 -16.16 -20.87 0.26
N CYS A 333 -16.84 -19.77 0.59
CA CYS A 333 -17.35 -18.81 -0.37
C CYS A 333 -16.79 -17.41 -0.10
N PHE A 334 -15.95 -16.91 -1.00
CA PHE A 334 -15.59 -15.50 -1.05
C PHE A 334 -16.62 -14.71 -1.86
N VAL A 335 -17.10 -13.61 -1.30
CA VAL A 335 -18.03 -12.68 -1.92
C VAL A 335 -17.33 -11.36 -2.16
N VAL A 336 -17.23 -10.96 -3.43
CA VAL A 336 -16.46 -9.79 -3.86
C VAL A 336 -17.30 -8.89 -4.77
N PRO A 337 -17.14 -7.56 -4.72
CA PRO A 337 -18.00 -6.64 -5.46
C PRO A 337 -17.78 -6.64 -6.98
N THR A 338 -16.61 -7.09 -7.45
CA THR A 338 -16.28 -7.06 -8.88
C THR A 338 -15.60 -8.34 -9.32
N ARG A 339 -15.70 -8.63 -10.63
CA ARG A 339 -15.06 -9.77 -11.27
C ARG A 339 -13.53 -9.65 -11.29
N SER A 340 -12.99 -8.43 -11.39
CA SER A 340 -11.54 -8.21 -11.37
C SER A 340 -10.95 -8.59 -10.01
N LEU A 341 -11.55 -8.11 -8.90
CA LEU A 341 -11.17 -8.55 -7.56
C LEU A 341 -11.37 -10.07 -7.39
N GLY A 342 -12.44 -10.62 -7.94
CA GLY A 342 -12.69 -12.07 -7.91
C GLY A 342 -11.58 -12.89 -8.55
N ARG A 343 -11.08 -12.48 -9.73
CA ARG A 343 -9.95 -13.14 -10.39
C ARG A 343 -8.67 -13.03 -9.57
N GLU A 344 -8.43 -11.89 -8.94
CA GLU A 344 -7.27 -11.69 -8.06
C GLU A 344 -7.30 -12.64 -6.86
N ILE A 345 -8.43 -12.72 -6.16
CA ILE A 345 -8.62 -13.64 -5.03
C ILE A 345 -8.46 -15.09 -5.49
N ARG A 346 -9.03 -15.48 -6.64
CA ARG A 346 -8.85 -16.84 -7.19
C ARG A 346 -7.39 -17.17 -7.45
N ARG A 347 -6.65 -16.27 -8.10
CA ARG A 347 -5.20 -16.44 -8.37
C ARG A 347 -4.41 -16.57 -7.07
N ALA A 348 -4.70 -15.71 -6.09
CA ALA A 348 -4.01 -15.72 -4.80
C ALA A 348 -4.32 -17.00 -3.99
N MET A 349 -5.58 -17.44 -3.96
CA MET A 349 -6.00 -18.66 -3.27
C MET A 349 -5.45 -19.91 -3.94
N SER A 350 -5.45 -19.99 -5.28
CA SER A 350 -5.02 -21.18 -6.03
C SER A 350 -3.61 -21.64 -5.66
N ALA A 351 -2.68 -20.70 -5.49
CA ALA A 351 -1.31 -21.01 -5.07
C ALA A 351 -1.23 -21.58 -3.64
N ARG A 352 -2.14 -21.17 -2.75
CA ARG A 352 -2.16 -21.58 -1.33
C ARG A 352 -2.84 -22.94 -1.16
N VAL A 353 -4.03 -23.11 -1.72
CA VAL A 353 -4.86 -24.30 -1.49
C VAL A 353 -4.34 -25.54 -2.19
N ARG A 354 -3.53 -25.37 -3.25
CA ARG A 354 -2.85 -26.49 -3.93
C ARG A 354 -1.97 -27.32 -2.98
N ILE A 355 -1.38 -26.69 -1.95
CA ILE A 355 -0.56 -27.40 -0.94
C ILE A 355 -1.43 -28.34 -0.08
N LEU A 356 -2.72 -28.04 0.05
CA LEU A 356 -3.71 -28.87 0.74
C LEU A 356 -4.40 -29.87 -0.19
N GLN A 357 -3.99 -29.96 -1.47
CA GLN A 357 -4.66 -30.75 -2.52
C GLN A 357 -6.13 -30.34 -2.72
N LYS A 358 -6.39 -29.04 -2.58
CA LYS A 358 -7.71 -28.41 -2.72
C LYS A 358 -7.75 -27.53 -3.96
N GLU A 359 -8.95 -27.31 -4.51
CA GLU A 359 -9.13 -26.58 -5.77
C GLU A 359 -9.97 -25.30 -5.62
N VAL A 360 -9.64 -24.31 -6.46
CA VAL A 360 -10.42 -23.08 -6.61
C VAL A 360 -11.24 -23.20 -7.88
N GLY A 361 -12.54 -22.97 -7.82
CA GLY A 361 -13.42 -23.12 -8.98
C GLY A 361 -13.04 -22.18 -10.13
N ALA A 362 -13.47 -22.51 -11.34
CA ALA A 362 -13.34 -21.62 -12.50
C ALA A 362 -14.24 -20.37 -12.40
N GLU A 363 -13.89 -19.31 -13.13
CA GLU A 363 -14.75 -18.12 -13.25
C GLU A 363 -16.03 -18.50 -13.99
N LYS A 364 -17.16 -18.50 -13.28
CA LYS A 364 -18.47 -18.83 -13.86
C LYS A 364 -19.12 -17.55 -14.38
N THR A 365 -19.48 -17.53 -15.66
CA THR A 365 -20.24 -16.43 -16.26
C THR A 365 -21.69 -16.43 -15.75
N ASP A 366 -22.33 -15.26 -15.71
CA ASP A 366 -23.76 -15.16 -15.38
C ASP A 366 -24.63 -15.91 -16.40
N PHE A 367 -24.13 -16.03 -17.64
CA PHE A 367 -24.70 -16.86 -18.68
C PHE A 367 -24.79 -18.34 -18.30
N SER A 368 -23.84 -18.87 -17.53
CA SER A 368 -23.91 -20.25 -17.03
C SER A 368 -25.03 -20.45 -16.00
N ALA A 369 -25.36 -19.41 -15.21
CA ALA A 369 -26.51 -19.46 -14.30
C ALA A 369 -27.83 -19.42 -15.07
N TRP A 370 -27.95 -18.54 -16.08
CA TRP A 370 -29.10 -18.46 -16.97
C TRP A 370 -29.31 -19.74 -17.81
N LEU A 371 -28.24 -20.37 -18.30
CA LEU A 371 -28.33 -21.67 -18.97
C LEU A 371 -28.79 -22.77 -18.01
N GLY A 372 -28.36 -22.71 -16.74
CA GLY A 372 -28.87 -23.58 -15.67
C GLY A 372 -30.37 -23.40 -15.42
N GLU A 373 -30.89 -22.16 -15.42
CA GLU A 373 -32.33 -21.87 -15.33
C GLU A 373 -33.12 -22.46 -16.52
N LEU A 374 -32.49 -22.58 -17.70
CA LEU A 374 -33.07 -23.22 -18.88
C LEU A 374 -32.93 -24.75 -18.90
N GLY A 375 -32.38 -25.36 -17.84
CA GLY A 375 -32.13 -26.80 -17.78
C GLY A 375 -31.02 -27.28 -18.73
N LEU A 376 -30.21 -26.37 -19.27
CA LEU A 376 -29.10 -26.67 -20.17
C LEU A 376 -27.80 -26.71 -19.36
N SER A 377 -27.31 -27.92 -19.04
CA SER A 377 -26.02 -28.07 -18.36
C SER A 377 -24.87 -28.00 -19.36
N LEU A 378 -24.01 -26.99 -19.21
CA LEU A 378 -22.64 -27.08 -19.71
C LEU A 378 -21.85 -27.86 -18.64
N SER A 379 -21.54 -29.11 -18.99
CA SER A 379 -20.55 -30.05 -18.42
C SER A 379 -19.86 -29.72 -17.08
N GLU A 380 -19.93 -30.72 -16.19
CA GLU A 380 -19.16 -30.95 -14.95
C GLU A 380 -19.34 -29.90 -13.84
N VAL A 381 -20.08 -30.29 -12.79
CA VAL A 381 -20.02 -29.60 -11.51
C VAL A 381 -18.61 -29.80 -10.95
N GLU A 382 -17.67 -28.93 -11.30
CA GLU A 382 -16.39 -28.83 -10.62
C GLU A 382 -16.67 -28.76 -9.10
N GLN A 383 -16.23 -29.79 -8.37
CA GLN A 383 -16.22 -29.80 -6.91
C GLN A 383 -15.11 -28.86 -6.44
N ALA A 384 -15.38 -27.56 -6.51
CA ALA A 384 -14.48 -26.54 -6.00
C ALA A 384 -14.59 -26.44 -4.47
N ASP A 385 -13.45 -26.49 -3.77
CA ASP A 385 -13.37 -26.23 -2.33
C ASP A 385 -13.44 -24.72 -2.02
N VAL A 386 -13.00 -23.89 -2.96
CA VAL A 386 -13.07 -22.43 -2.87
C VAL A 386 -13.85 -21.87 -4.05
N ASP A 387 -14.98 -21.23 -3.76
CA ASP A 387 -15.71 -20.44 -4.74
C ASP A 387 -15.56 -18.95 -4.46
N VAL A 388 -15.45 -18.16 -5.53
CA VAL A 388 -15.37 -16.69 -5.47
C VAL A 388 -16.47 -16.12 -6.36
N MET A 389 -17.42 -15.37 -5.81
CA MET A 389 -18.58 -14.89 -6.55
C MET A 389 -19.00 -13.47 -6.16
N THR A 390 -19.90 -12.88 -6.95
CA THR A 390 -20.49 -11.59 -6.62
C THR A 390 -21.70 -11.75 -5.69
N PRO A 391 -22.12 -10.69 -4.97
CA PRO A 391 -23.32 -10.73 -4.14
C PRO A 391 -24.57 -11.14 -4.93
N GLU A 392 -24.70 -10.71 -6.19
CA GLU A 392 -25.84 -11.04 -7.05
C GLU A 392 -25.90 -12.54 -7.36
N ARG A 393 -24.74 -13.16 -7.65
CA ARG A 393 -24.66 -14.59 -7.92
C ARG A 393 -24.99 -15.40 -6.66
N LEU A 394 -24.47 -15.00 -5.50
CA LEU A 394 -24.81 -15.67 -4.24
C LEU A 394 -26.29 -15.51 -3.91
N SER A 395 -26.87 -14.32 -4.14
CA SER A 395 -28.30 -14.08 -3.96
C SER A 395 -29.15 -15.01 -4.83
N HIS A 396 -28.76 -15.21 -6.09
CA HIS A 396 -29.43 -16.15 -6.99
C HIS A 396 -29.36 -17.60 -6.46
N LEU A 397 -28.18 -18.06 -6.04
CA LEU A 397 -28.02 -19.42 -5.49
C LEU A 397 -28.88 -19.64 -4.24
N LEU A 398 -28.88 -18.68 -3.30
CA LEU A 398 -29.68 -18.74 -2.08
C LEU A 398 -31.19 -18.75 -2.34
N ARG A 399 -31.65 -18.08 -3.41
CA ARG A 399 -33.07 -18.08 -3.82
C ARG A 399 -33.50 -19.39 -4.47
N ASN A 400 -32.58 -20.07 -5.15
CA ASN A 400 -32.86 -21.34 -5.83
C ASN A 400 -32.87 -22.51 -4.84
N ASP A 401 -31.81 -22.67 -4.06
CA ASP A 401 -31.72 -23.71 -3.03
C ASP A 401 -30.83 -23.26 -1.88
N PHE A 402 -31.46 -22.79 -0.80
CA PHE A 402 -30.76 -22.23 0.35
C PHE A 402 -29.99 -23.28 1.14
N GLU A 403 -30.59 -24.45 1.38
CA GLU A 403 -29.97 -25.52 2.17
C GLU A 403 -28.80 -26.14 1.41
N ALA A 404 -28.88 -26.33 0.09
CA ALA A 404 -27.73 -26.79 -0.69
C ALA A 404 -26.52 -25.84 -0.60
N VAL A 405 -26.76 -24.52 -0.50
CA VAL A 405 -25.68 -23.54 -0.27
C VAL A 405 -25.08 -23.69 1.12
N LEU A 406 -25.90 -23.91 2.16
CA LEU A 406 -25.43 -24.10 3.53
C LEU A 406 -24.74 -25.46 3.76
N ASP A 407 -25.16 -26.50 3.05
CA ASP A 407 -24.53 -27.82 3.09
C ASP A 407 -23.16 -27.78 2.39
N LYS A 408 -23.05 -27.01 1.31
CA LYS A 408 -21.79 -26.84 0.59
C LYS A 408 -20.79 -25.95 1.33
N TYR A 409 -21.22 -24.78 1.81
CA TYR A 409 -20.31 -23.78 2.37
C TYR A 409 -20.52 -23.56 3.86
N SER A 410 -19.45 -23.65 4.64
CA SER A 410 -19.48 -23.35 6.09
C SER A 410 -18.78 -22.04 6.47
N LEU A 411 -18.10 -21.37 5.53
CA LEU A 411 -17.48 -20.06 5.74
C LEU A 411 -17.79 -19.13 4.56
N PHE A 412 -18.32 -17.95 4.90
CA PHE A 412 -18.58 -16.85 3.97
C PHE A 412 -17.69 -15.66 4.32
N ILE A 413 -16.88 -15.19 3.36
CA ILE A 413 -16.02 -14.02 3.51
C ILE A 413 -16.51 -12.95 2.55
N PHE A 414 -17.02 -11.84 3.08
CA PHE A 414 -17.45 -10.69 2.32
C PHE A 414 -16.34 -9.64 2.32
N ASP A 415 -15.76 -9.39 1.15
CA ASP A 415 -14.77 -8.34 0.96
C ASP A 415 -15.46 -7.02 0.56
N GLU A 416 -14.82 -5.90 0.91
CA GLU A 416 -15.34 -4.54 0.69
C GLU A 416 -16.74 -4.30 1.29
N ALA A 417 -16.96 -4.76 2.52
CA ALA A 417 -18.25 -4.67 3.22
C ALA A 417 -18.77 -3.23 3.41
N GLN A 418 -17.92 -2.20 3.27
CA GLN A 418 -18.40 -0.80 3.25
C GLN A 418 -19.38 -0.49 2.11
N LEU A 419 -19.40 -1.33 1.06
CA LEU A 419 -20.34 -1.18 -0.06
C LEU A 419 -21.81 -1.38 0.32
N LEU A 420 -22.08 -1.85 1.55
CA LEU A 420 -23.42 -1.83 2.14
C LEU A 420 -24.08 -0.43 2.06
N LYS A 421 -23.29 0.64 2.17
CA LYS A 421 -23.77 2.04 2.05
C LYS A 421 -24.18 2.43 0.62
N GLU A 422 -23.70 1.72 -0.41
CA GLU A 422 -23.94 2.13 -1.80
C GLU A 422 -25.39 1.91 -2.24
N LYS A 423 -25.95 2.90 -2.96
CA LYS A 423 -27.28 2.79 -3.56
C LYS A 423 -27.29 1.71 -4.65
N GLY A 424 -28.31 0.86 -4.64
CA GLY A 424 -28.47 -0.24 -5.61
C GLY A 424 -27.82 -1.54 -5.14
N ARG A 425 -26.50 -1.68 -5.27
CA ARG A 425 -25.80 -2.94 -4.93
C ARG A 425 -25.69 -3.21 -3.42
N GLY A 426 -25.65 -2.15 -2.61
CA GLY A 426 -25.60 -2.28 -1.15
C GLY A 426 -26.79 -3.05 -0.59
N PHE A 427 -27.98 -2.86 -1.15
CA PHE A 427 -29.19 -3.60 -0.76
C PHE A 427 -29.08 -5.10 -1.01
N VAL A 428 -28.49 -5.52 -2.14
CA VAL A 428 -28.29 -6.96 -2.44
C VAL A 428 -27.31 -7.56 -1.44
N LEU A 429 -26.22 -6.86 -1.15
CA LEU A 429 -25.22 -7.28 -0.18
C LEU A 429 -25.82 -7.39 1.23
N GLU A 430 -26.57 -6.38 1.68
CA GLU A 430 -27.29 -6.35 2.96
C GLU A 430 -28.27 -7.52 3.06
N SER A 431 -29.08 -7.74 2.02
CA SER A 431 -30.07 -8.82 1.97
C SER A 431 -29.42 -10.21 2.07
N VAL A 432 -28.31 -10.43 1.34
CA VAL A 432 -27.59 -11.72 1.36
C VAL A 432 -26.97 -11.99 2.72
N ILE A 433 -26.29 -11.00 3.30
CA ILE A 433 -25.68 -11.14 4.63
C ILE A 433 -26.76 -11.37 5.69
N SER A 434 -27.85 -10.59 5.68
CA SER A 434 -28.97 -10.78 6.62
C SER A 434 -29.59 -12.16 6.51
N ALA A 435 -29.86 -12.65 5.29
CA ALA A 435 -30.47 -13.95 5.09
C ALA A 435 -29.56 -15.08 5.60
N LEU A 436 -28.27 -15.05 5.25
CA LEU A 436 -27.29 -16.02 5.77
C LEU A 436 -27.18 -15.95 7.28
N ASN A 437 -27.08 -14.74 7.85
CA ASN A 437 -26.92 -14.57 9.28
C ASN A 437 -28.12 -15.14 10.05
N LEU A 438 -29.34 -14.88 9.58
CA LEU A 438 -30.58 -15.38 10.18
C LEU A 438 -30.66 -16.91 10.12
N GLN A 439 -30.40 -17.51 8.96
CA GLN A 439 -30.54 -18.96 8.75
C GLN A 439 -29.42 -19.79 9.40
N THR A 440 -28.28 -19.16 9.70
CA THR A 440 -27.14 -19.83 10.32
C THR A 440 -27.01 -19.54 11.81
N GLN A 441 -27.98 -18.87 12.42
CA GLN A 441 -28.05 -18.76 13.88
C GLN A 441 -28.09 -20.16 14.52
N GLY A 442 -27.19 -20.42 15.46
CA GLY A 442 -27.04 -21.74 16.10
C GLY A 442 -26.34 -22.83 15.28
N ARG A 443 -26.07 -22.60 13.98
CA ARG A 443 -25.28 -23.51 13.14
C ARG A 443 -23.76 -23.24 13.28
N PRO A 444 -22.85 -24.11 12.81
CA PRO A 444 -21.41 -23.88 12.88
C PRO A 444 -20.88 -22.91 11.81
N HIS A 445 -21.73 -22.41 10.90
CA HIS A 445 -21.32 -21.54 9.81
C HIS A 445 -20.73 -20.22 10.30
N ARG A 446 -19.73 -19.74 9.55
CA ARG A 446 -18.96 -18.53 9.86
C ARG A 446 -19.20 -17.44 8.82
N ILE A 447 -19.29 -16.19 9.27
CA ILE A 447 -19.44 -15.00 8.41
C ILE A 447 -18.38 -13.99 8.82
N ILE A 448 -17.53 -13.60 7.87
CA ILE A 448 -16.46 -12.62 8.05
C ILE A 448 -16.70 -11.45 7.11
N LEU A 449 -16.78 -10.23 7.67
CA LEU A 449 -16.87 -8.99 6.91
C LEU A 449 -15.53 -8.26 6.94
N LEU A 450 -15.00 -7.92 5.77
CA LEU A 450 -13.75 -7.19 5.62
C LEU A 450 -14.03 -5.82 4.98
N SER A 451 -13.42 -4.76 5.50
CA SER A 451 -13.56 -3.43 4.93
C SER A 451 -12.30 -2.59 5.07
N ALA A 452 -12.06 -1.73 4.07
CA ALA A 452 -11.00 -0.72 4.12
C ALA A 452 -11.27 0.42 5.11
N ALA A 453 -12.54 0.77 5.32
CA ALA A 453 -12.95 1.90 6.14
C ALA A 453 -14.42 1.77 6.53
N MET A 454 -14.69 1.64 7.83
CA MET A 454 -16.03 1.73 8.42
C MET A 454 -15.93 2.53 9.72
N GLY A 455 -16.78 3.55 9.87
CA GLY A 455 -16.86 4.35 11.10
C GLY A 455 -17.60 3.62 12.23
N ASN A 456 -18.57 2.77 11.90
CA ASN A 456 -19.48 2.11 12.84
C ASN A 456 -19.26 0.59 12.97
N VAL A 457 -18.00 0.15 13.06
CA VAL A 457 -17.64 -1.29 13.15
C VAL A 457 -18.37 -2.00 14.30
N GLY A 458 -18.49 -1.35 15.46
CA GLY A 458 -19.24 -1.91 16.60
C GLY A 458 -20.73 -2.10 16.30
N GLY A 459 -21.34 -1.18 15.55
CA GLY A 459 -22.73 -1.29 15.12
C GLY A 459 -22.95 -2.44 14.12
N ILE A 460 -22.03 -2.62 13.17
CA ILE A 460 -22.07 -3.75 12.23
C ILE A 460 -21.85 -5.09 12.96
N ALA A 461 -20.94 -5.13 13.94
CA ALA A 461 -20.73 -6.33 14.76
C ALA A 461 -21.98 -6.68 15.57
N GLN A 462 -22.64 -5.68 16.17
CA GLN A 462 -23.90 -5.86 16.88
C GLN A 462 -25.04 -6.32 15.96
N TRP A 463 -25.07 -5.87 14.71
CA TRP A 463 -26.03 -6.35 13.71
C TRP A 463 -25.80 -7.82 13.34
N LEU A 464 -24.54 -8.27 13.23
CA LEU A 464 -24.23 -9.68 12.99
C LEU A 464 -24.54 -10.57 14.19
N ASP A 465 -24.24 -10.12 15.40
CA ASP A 465 -24.53 -10.84 16.64
C ASP A 465 -25.02 -9.88 17.73
N PRO A 466 -26.35 -9.79 17.93
CA PRO A 466 -26.95 -8.92 18.94
C PRO A 466 -26.53 -9.24 20.38
N ASN A 467 -26.02 -10.46 20.64
CA ASN A 467 -25.57 -10.88 21.96
C ASN A 467 -24.12 -10.49 22.26
N GLY A 468 -23.43 -9.83 21.32
CA GLY A 468 -22.06 -9.35 21.49
C GLY A 468 -20.98 -10.42 21.29
N GLY A 469 -21.31 -11.58 20.70
CA GLY A 469 -20.33 -12.64 20.38
C GLY A 469 -19.55 -12.41 19.09
N ALA A 470 -19.87 -11.37 18.31
CA ALA A 470 -19.12 -11.03 17.10
C ALA A 470 -17.76 -10.41 17.43
N LEU A 471 -16.68 -11.02 16.92
CA LEU A 471 -15.35 -10.45 17.03
C LEU A 471 -15.26 -9.19 16.16
N SER A 472 -14.87 -8.07 16.75
CA SER A 472 -14.68 -6.82 16.01
C SER A 472 -13.28 -6.28 16.23
N GLN A 473 -12.61 -5.91 15.15
CA GLN A 473 -11.28 -5.31 15.23
C GLN A 473 -11.10 -4.21 14.21
N THR A 474 -10.47 -3.14 14.66
CA THR A 474 -10.09 -1.99 13.85
C THR A 474 -8.59 -1.77 13.94
N SER A 475 -7.99 -1.27 12.86
CA SER A 475 -6.62 -0.79 12.88
C SER A 475 -6.44 0.36 11.93
N ASP A 476 -5.83 1.44 12.41
CA ASP A 476 -5.41 2.56 11.56
C ASP A 476 -4.05 2.33 10.90
N TRP A 477 -3.45 1.15 11.12
CA TRP A 477 -2.15 0.86 10.56
C TRP A 477 -2.20 0.76 9.04
N ARG A 478 -1.19 1.36 8.41
CA ARG A 478 -1.04 1.45 6.96
C ARG A 478 0.41 1.21 6.60
N GLY A 479 0.63 0.74 5.38
CA GLY A 479 1.96 0.43 4.90
C GLY A 479 2.79 1.71 4.61
N PRO A 480 2.99 2.09 3.34
CA PRO A 480 3.73 3.30 3.00
C PRO A 480 3.13 4.54 3.65
N ARG A 481 3.99 5.49 3.99
CA ARG A 481 3.60 6.80 4.54
C ARG A 481 2.89 7.63 3.48
N ARG A 482 2.21 8.70 3.88
CA ARG A 482 1.50 9.58 2.94
C ARG A 482 2.06 11.00 2.92
N LEU A 483 2.25 11.51 1.72
CA LEU A 483 2.37 12.94 1.43
C LEU A 483 1.01 13.44 0.94
N HIS A 484 0.44 14.44 1.61
CA HIS A 484 -0.78 15.08 1.14
C HIS A 484 -0.43 16.43 0.51
N ALA A 485 -0.89 16.64 -0.71
CA ALA A 485 -0.74 17.87 -1.44
C ALA A 485 -2.10 18.38 -1.96
N VAL A 486 -2.25 19.68 -2.07
CA VAL A 486 -3.38 20.32 -2.74
C VAL A 486 -2.83 21.23 -3.83
N PHE A 487 -3.29 21.00 -5.05
CA PHE A 487 -2.99 21.80 -6.21
C PHE A 487 -4.12 22.79 -6.50
N ASN A 488 -3.74 24.05 -6.68
CA ASN A 488 -4.59 25.17 -7.10
C ASN A 488 -3.84 26.03 -8.11
N THR A 489 -4.55 26.98 -8.72
CA THR A 489 -3.95 28.06 -9.52
C THR A 489 -4.03 29.39 -8.80
N GLU A 490 -3.03 30.24 -8.97
CA GLU A 490 -2.99 31.60 -8.44
C GLU A 490 -2.81 32.60 -9.59
N ALA A 491 -3.67 33.61 -9.63
CA ALA A 491 -3.62 34.67 -10.64
C ALA A 491 -2.66 35.78 -10.22
N GLN A 492 -1.75 36.15 -11.13
CA GLN A 492 -0.77 37.22 -10.92
C GLN A 492 -1.37 38.56 -11.34
N TRP A 493 -2.25 39.10 -10.49
CA TRP A 493 -3.07 40.28 -10.80
C TRP A 493 -2.25 41.51 -11.17
N ASP A 494 -1.05 41.64 -10.60
CA ASP A 494 -0.06 42.67 -10.89
C ASP A 494 0.49 42.63 -12.32
N GLN A 495 0.34 41.51 -13.02
CA GLN A 495 0.77 41.31 -14.40
C GLN A 495 -0.41 41.28 -15.39
N THR A 496 -1.57 41.81 -15.00
CA THR A 496 -2.74 41.83 -15.88
C THR A 496 -2.53 42.79 -17.04
N VAL A 497 -2.66 42.28 -18.27
CA VAL A 497 -2.63 43.08 -19.49
C VAL A 497 -4.07 43.34 -19.96
N VAL A 498 -4.38 44.60 -20.25
CA VAL A 498 -5.70 45.01 -20.75
C VAL A 498 -5.61 45.34 -22.24
N GLU A 499 -6.40 44.65 -23.06
CA GLU A 499 -6.51 44.89 -24.49
C GLU A 499 -7.93 45.37 -24.85
N GLY A 500 -8.02 46.47 -25.59
CA GLY A 500 -9.27 46.93 -26.20
C GLY A 500 -9.53 46.20 -27.52
N GLY A 501 -10.79 45.86 -27.80
CA GLY A 501 -11.22 45.20 -29.02
C GLY A 501 -12.55 45.75 -29.56
N ALA A 502 -12.86 45.42 -30.81
CA ALA A 502 -14.02 45.94 -31.55
C ALA A 502 -15.40 45.36 -31.11
N GLY A 503 -15.48 44.69 -29.96
CA GLY A 503 -16.72 44.04 -29.51
C GLY A 503 -17.70 45.03 -28.88
N SER A 504 -18.97 45.02 -29.32
CA SER A 504 -19.99 45.98 -28.88
C SER A 504 -20.45 45.85 -27.43
N VAL A 505 -20.47 44.64 -26.88
CA VAL A 505 -21.00 44.37 -25.51
C VAL A 505 -19.89 44.28 -24.45
N TRP A 506 -18.73 43.76 -24.83
CA TRP A 506 -17.56 43.60 -23.97
C TRP A 506 -16.30 44.00 -24.74
N PRO A 507 -16.00 45.30 -24.84
CA PRO A 507 -14.89 45.81 -25.64
C PRO A 507 -13.51 45.43 -25.07
N TYR A 508 -13.37 45.28 -23.75
CA TYR A 508 -12.05 45.06 -23.14
C TYR A 508 -11.81 43.60 -22.74
N ARG A 509 -10.54 43.19 -22.79
CA ARG A 509 -10.05 41.89 -22.32
C ARG A 509 -8.93 42.10 -21.31
N HIS A 510 -9.06 41.44 -20.17
CA HIS A 510 -8.09 41.43 -19.08
C HIS A 510 -7.45 40.05 -19.07
N THR A 511 -6.18 39.97 -19.46
CA THR A 511 -5.41 38.73 -19.51
C THR A 511 -4.44 38.72 -18.34
N THR A 512 -4.67 37.84 -17.37
CA THR A 512 -3.85 37.70 -16.17
C THR A 512 -3.09 36.37 -16.23
N PRO A 513 -1.74 36.37 -16.16
CA PRO A 513 -0.96 35.14 -16.05
C PRO A 513 -1.36 34.31 -14.81
N LEU A 514 -1.30 32.98 -14.94
CA LEU A 514 -1.57 32.03 -13.86
C LEU A 514 -0.30 31.27 -13.48
N SER A 515 -0.02 31.18 -12.18
CA SER A 515 0.98 30.25 -11.63
C SER A 515 0.31 29.05 -10.99
N GLY A 516 0.96 27.89 -11.07
CA GLY A 516 0.57 26.70 -10.32
C GLY A 516 1.01 26.82 -8.87
N LEU A 517 0.12 26.48 -7.94
CA LEU A 517 0.37 26.47 -6.50
C LEU A 517 0.16 25.06 -5.96
N ILE A 518 1.22 24.47 -5.40
CA ILE A 518 1.14 23.21 -4.66
C ILE A 518 1.31 23.50 -3.17
N ARG A 519 0.30 23.20 -2.37
CA ARG A 519 0.40 23.20 -0.91
C ARG A 519 0.67 21.80 -0.42
N LEU A 520 1.72 21.63 0.36
CA LEU A 520 2.13 20.38 0.98
C LEU A 520 1.77 20.40 2.46
N ARG A 521 1.11 19.36 2.95
CA ARG A 521 0.91 19.15 4.39
C ARG A 521 2.15 18.44 4.95
N LEU A 522 2.89 19.14 5.80
CA LEU A 522 4.11 18.63 6.44
C LEU A 522 3.78 17.87 7.71
N GLY A 523 4.65 16.96 8.14
CA GLY A 523 4.36 16.05 9.26
C GLY A 523 4.02 16.69 10.60
N ASN A 524 4.36 17.97 10.78
CA ASN A 524 4.06 18.78 11.96
C ASN A 524 2.66 19.41 11.97
N GLY A 525 1.82 19.15 10.96
CA GLY A 525 0.52 19.82 10.83
C GLY A 525 0.57 21.07 9.96
N SER A 526 1.73 21.69 9.81
CA SER A 526 1.90 22.92 9.02
C SER A 526 1.79 22.66 7.52
N THR A 527 1.54 23.72 6.78
CA THR A 527 1.46 23.69 5.32
C THR A 527 2.59 24.50 4.72
N LYS A 528 3.22 23.98 3.67
CA LYS A 528 4.18 24.73 2.84
C LYS A 528 3.64 24.89 1.43
N SER A 529 3.71 26.11 0.90
CA SER A 529 3.33 26.40 -0.48
C SER A 529 4.55 26.44 -1.39
N LEU A 530 4.44 25.79 -2.55
CA LEU A 530 5.37 25.81 -3.66
C LEU A 530 4.67 26.43 -4.87
N ARG A 531 5.38 27.26 -5.62
CA ARG A 531 4.86 27.93 -6.82
C ARG A 531 5.70 27.53 -8.03
N THR A 532 5.06 27.38 -9.18
CA THR A 532 5.77 27.23 -10.46
C THR A 532 6.69 28.42 -10.68
N GLN A 533 7.90 28.17 -11.17
CA GLN A 533 8.85 29.22 -11.54
C GLN A 533 8.79 29.46 -13.05
N GLY A 534 8.93 30.72 -13.48
CA GLY A 534 8.86 31.11 -14.89
C GLY A 534 7.44 31.29 -15.42
N ASP A 535 7.34 31.60 -16.72
CA ASP A 535 6.07 31.72 -17.42
C ASP A 535 5.52 30.32 -17.77
N THR A 536 4.32 30.02 -17.29
CA THR A 536 3.62 28.76 -17.56
C THR A 536 2.86 28.79 -18.89
N GLY A 537 2.70 29.98 -19.48
CA GLY A 537 1.80 30.21 -20.60
C GLY A 537 0.31 30.18 -20.22
N TRP A 538 -0.04 29.85 -18.96
CA TRP A 538 -1.43 29.78 -18.50
C TRP A 538 -1.99 31.16 -18.20
N ARG A 539 -3.24 31.39 -18.61
CA ARG A 539 -3.86 32.71 -18.58
C ARG A 539 -5.31 32.64 -18.16
N LEU A 540 -5.68 33.52 -17.23
CA LEU A 540 -7.04 33.88 -16.90
C LEU A 540 -7.48 35.07 -17.75
N VAL A 541 -8.46 34.86 -18.62
CA VAL A 541 -9.00 35.94 -19.47
C VAL A 541 -10.38 36.34 -18.99
N ARG A 542 -10.57 37.62 -18.70
CA ARG A 542 -11.86 38.23 -18.32
C ARG A 542 -12.23 39.34 -19.31
N LYS A 543 -13.53 39.60 -19.47
CA LYS A 543 -14.08 40.66 -20.32
C LYS A 543 -14.70 41.74 -19.45
N SER A 544 -14.50 43.01 -19.80
CA SER A 544 -15.17 44.15 -19.14
C SER A 544 -15.68 45.20 -20.13
N LYS A 545 -16.51 46.12 -19.63
CA LYS A 545 -17.08 47.23 -20.40
C LYS A 545 -16.29 48.53 -20.34
N ASP A 546 -15.52 48.75 -19.27
CA ASP A 546 -14.90 50.04 -18.92
C ASP A 546 -13.36 50.05 -19.00
N GLY A 547 -12.72 48.89 -19.21
CA GLY A 547 -11.26 48.76 -19.40
C GLY A 547 -10.39 49.13 -18.20
N GLY A 548 -10.97 49.53 -17.06
CA GLY A 548 -10.21 49.92 -15.88
C GLY A 548 -9.53 48.75 -15.18
N GLU A 549 -8.48 49.00 -14.38
CA GLU A 549 -7.73 47.95 -13.66
C GLU A 549 -8.60 47.11 -12.71
N ARG A 550 -9.67 47.70 -12.18
CA ARG A 550 -10.68 47.03 -11.34
C ARG A 550 -12.09 47.32 -11.88
N PRO A 551 -12.52 46.64 -12.96
CA PRO A 551 -13.82 46.87 -13.56
C PRO A 551 -14.95 46.55 -12.58
N ALA A 552 -16.04 47.31 -12.64
CA ALA A 552 -17.23 47.01 -11.84
C ALA A 552 -17.93 45.70 -12.29
N GLU A 553 -17.85 45.38 -13.59
CA GLU A 553 -18.48 44.20 -14.18
C GLU A 553 -17.45 43.42 -15.01
N VAL A 554 -17.16 42.18 -14.59
CA VAL A 554 -16.26 41.26 -15.31
C VAL A 554 -16.90 39.90 -15.56
N LYS A 555 -16.65 39.33 -16.73
CA LYS A 555 -17.07 37.96 -17.08
C LYS A 555 -15.89 37.16 -17.62
N VAL A 556 -15.73 35.90 -17.20
CA VAL A 556 -14.67 35.02 -17.73
C VAL A 556 -14.87 34.77 -19.23
N ASP A 557 -13.82 34.98 -20.03
CA ASP A 557 -13.77 34.63 -21.45
C ASP A 557 -13.38 33.15 -21.61
N SER A 558 -14.37 32.27 -21.51
CA SER A 558 -14.13 30.82 -21.62
C SER A 558 -13.43 30.40 -22.91
N SER A 559 -13.47 31.19 -23.99
CA SER A 559 -12.83 30.86 -25.27
C SER A 559 -11.32 31.10 -25.28
N ARG A 560 -10.85 32.11 -24.56
CA ARG A 560 -9.42 32.51 -24.48
C ARG A 560 -8.76 32.10 -23.16
N ASN A 561 -9.56 31.76 -22.16
CA ASN A 561 -9.08 31.25 -20.89
C ASN A 561 -8.41 29.89 -21.06
N THR A 562 -7.25 29.71 -20.44
CA THR A 562 -6.63 28.38 -20.35
C THR A 562 -7.58 27.45 -19.59
N LYS A 563 -7.87 26.28 -20.15
CA LYS A 563 -8.84 25.36 -19.56
C LYS A 563 -8.25 24.71 -18.31
N HIS A 564 -9.06 24.56 -17.26
CA HIS A 564 -8.62 23.96 -16.00
C HIS A 564 -8.00 22.57 -16.18
N TYR A 565 -8.54 21.72 -17.05
CA TYR A 565 -7.98 20.39 -17.31
C TYR A 565 -6.57 20.46 -17.93
N SER A 566 -6.27 21.45 -18.77
CA SER A 566 -4.97 21.61 -19.41
C SER A 566 -3.93 22.05 -18.37
N ILE A 567 -4.28 23.01 -17.51
CA ILE A 567 -3.43 23.40 -16.37
C ILE A 567 -3.17 22.20 -15.44
N ALA A 568 -4.23 21.48 -15.08
CA ALA A 568 -4.11 20.29 -14.25
C ALA A 568 -3.23 19.21 -14.91
N SER A 569 -3.33 19.03 -16.22
CA SER A 569 -2.54 18.04 -16.96
C SER A 569 -1.04 18.36 -16.93
N GLY A 570 -0.64 19.62 -17.16
CA GLY A 570 0.77 20.01 -17.04
C GLY A 570 1.33 19.77 -15.64
N MET A 571 0.54 20.08 -14.60
CA MET A 571 0.95 19.85 -13.21
C MET A 571 0.99 18.37 -12.83
N ILE A 572 0.05 17.56 -13.32
CA ILE A 572 0.06 16.11 -13.14
C ILE A 572 1.26 15.48 -13.84
N THR A 573 1.58 15.95 -15.04
CA THR A 573 2.75 15.48 -15.80
C THR A 573 4.04 15.68 -14.99
N ALA A 574 4.19 16.85 -14.35
CA ALA A 574 5.33 17.14 -13.49
C ALA A 574 5.51 16.18 -12.29
N LEU A 575 4.48 15.43 -11.88
CA LEU A 575 4.57 14.44 -10.80
C LEU A 575 5.18 13.10 -11.24
N GLY A 576 5.29 12.85 -12.54
CA GLY A 576 5.73 11.55 -13.07
C GLY A 576 7.17 11.17 -12.72
N HIS A 577 8.03 12.15 -12.41
CA HIS A 577 9.41 11.88 -11.96
C HIS A 577 9.46 11.01 -10.70
N ALA A 578 8.41 11.05 -9.86
CA ALA A 578 8.34 10.26 -8.64
C ALA A 578 7.96 8.79 -8.89
N GLY A 579 7.36 8.48 -10.05
CA GLY A 579 6.83 7.15 -10.41
C GLY A 579 5.39 7.22 -10.95
N SER A 580 4.71 6.07 -10.97
CA SER A 580 3.37 5.92 -11.56
C SER A 580 2.29 6.81 -10.93
N VAL A 581 1.44 7.39 -11.79
CA VAL A 581 0.40 8.36 -11.42
C VAL A 581 -0.98 7.84 -11.83
N LEU A 582 -1.86 7.65 -10.85
CA LEU A 582 -3.27 7.35 -11.05
C LEU A 582 -4.12 8.61 -10.83
N VAL A 583 -4.81 9.08 -11.86
CA VAL A 583 -5.69 10.24 -11.79
C VAL A 583 -7.14 9.79 -11.72
N VAL A 584 -7.82 10.06 -10.61
CA VAL A 584 -9.23 9.71 -10.40
C VAL A 584 -10.11 10.92 -10.72
N ALA A 585 -11.01 10.76 -11.68
CA ALA A 585 -11.96 11.79 -12.12
C ALA A 585 -13.41 11.32 -11.95
N SER A 586 -14.35 12.27 -11.86
CA SER A 586 -15.77 11.98 -11.61
C SER A 586 -16.50 11.39 -12.81
N THR A 587 -16.01 11.60 -14.04
CA THR A 587 -16.69 11.15 -15.27
C THR A 587 -15.72 10.56 -16.29
N LYS A 588 -16.23 9.66 -17.15
CA LYS A 588 -15.46 9.06 -18.27
C LYS A 588 -14.88 10.14 -19.19
N LYS A 589 -15.67 11.19 -19.47
CA LYS A 589 -15.24 12.32 -20.32
C LYS A 589 -14.10 13.11 -19.68
N GLN A 590 -14.15 13.37 -18.37
CA GLN A 590 -13.05 14.02 -17.66
C GLN A 590 -11.78 13.17 -17.69
N ALA A 591 -11.87 11.87 -17.40
CA ALA A 591 -10.73 10.96 -17.46
C ALA A 591 -10.07 10.99 -18.85
N GLN A 592 -10.83 10.80 -19.92
CA GLN A 592 -10.31 10.86 -21.30
C GLN A 592 -9.71 12.22 -21.65
N THR A 593 -10.32 13.32 -21.18
CA THR A 593 -9.82 14.68 -21.44
C THR A 593 -8.49 14.94 -20.73
N LEU A 594 -8.36 14.47 -19.48
CA LEU A 594 -7.10 14.54 -18.72
C LEU A 594 -6.03 13.65 -19.35
N ALA A 595 -6.37 12.43 -19.78
CA ALA A 595 -5.43 11.56 -20.48
C ALA A 595 -4.85 12.20 -21.74
N ARG A 596 -5.71 12.85 -22.54
CA ARG A 596 -5.26 13.62 -23.70
C ARG A 596 -4.38 14.79 -23.29
N GLY A 597 -4.80 15.59 -22.32
CA GLY A 597 -4.01 16.74 -21.86
C GLY A 597 -2.63 16.36 -21.33
N ILE A 598 -2.50 15.22 -20.64
CA ILE A 598 -1.20 14.70 -20.17
C ILE A 598 -0.39 14.20 -21.36
N ALA A 599 -1.00 13.47 -22.29
CA ALA A 599 -0.33 12.96 -23.48
C ALA A 599 0.20 14.09 -24.38
N ASP A 600 -0.50 15.22 -24.45
CA ASP A 600 -0.07 16.38 -25.26
C ASP A 600 1.25 16.99 -24.74
N GLU A 601 1.56 16.81 -23.45
CA GLU A 601 2.80 17.27 -22.79
C GLU A 601 3.96 16.25 -22.88
N LEU A 602 3.71 15.05 -23.40
CA LEU A 602 4.66 13.94 -23.44
C LEU A 602 5.08 13.59 -24.88
N ASP A 603 6.32 13.13 -25.01
CA ASP A 603 6.84 12.53 -26.24
C ASP A 603 6.27 11.12 -26.45
N GLU A 604 6.36 10.63 -27.70
CA GLU A 604 6.03 9.23 -28.01
C GLU A 604 6.95 8.25 -27.26
N GLN A 605 6.39 7.11 -26.87
CA GLN A 605 7.01 6.08 -26.04
C GLN A 605 7.07 4.75 -26.82
N PRO A 606 8.11 4.52 -27.66
CA PRO A 606 8.20 3.35 -28.52
C PRO A 606 8.15 2.01 -27.77
N GLN A 607 8.60 1.97 -26.51
CA GLN A 607 8.55 0.78 -25.67
C GLN A 607 7.12 0.26 -25.43
N LEU A 608 6.09 1.09 -25.62
CA LEU A 608 4.68 0.70 -25.48
C LEU A 608 4.05 0.17 -26.78
N ALA A 609 4.81 0.03 -27.87
CA ALA A 609 4.28 -0.38 -29.17
C ALA A 609 3.45 -1.68 -29.11
N ALA A 610 3.90 -2.69 -28.36
CA ALA A 610 3.18 -3.96 -28.22
C ALA A 610 1.81 -3.79 -27.53
N LEU A 611 1.74 -2.97 -26.47
CA LEU A 611 0.48 -2.66 -25.80
C LEU A 611 -0.44 -1.83 -26.69
N VAL A 612 0.11 -0.86 -27.41
CA VAL A 612 -0.63 -0.03 -28.37
C VAL A 612 -1.23 -0.90 -29.47
N ASP A 613 -0.45 -1.83 -30.04
CA ASP A 613 -0.92 -2.75 -31.08
C ASP A 613 -2.00 -3.70 -30.59
N PHE A 614 -1.87 -4.24 -29.38
CA PHE A 614 -2.90 -5.04 -28.76
C PHE A 614 -4.21 -4.26 -28.61
N VAL A 615 -4.17 -3.05 -28.03
CA VAL A 615 -5.36 -2.21 -27.84
C VAL A 615 -5.97 -1.79 -29.18
N ARG A 616 -5.12 -1.49 -30.17
CA ARG A 616 -5.51 -1.16 -31.54
C ARG A 616 -6.28 -2.29 -32.21
N GLN A 617 -5.85 -3.55 -32.04
CA GLN A 617 -6.56 -4.72 -32.57
C GLN A 617 -7.93 -4.91 -31.92
N GLN A 618 -8.08 -4.58 -30.63
CA GLN A 618 -9.34 -4.74 -29.91
C GLN A 618 -10.34 -3.60 -30.15
N LEU A 619 -9.86 -2.36 -30.30
CA LEU A 619 -10.71 -1.15 -30.33
C LEU A 619 -10.70 -0.38 -31.66
N GLY A 620 -9.75 -0.69 -32.55
CA GLY A 620 -9.52 0.02 -33.81
C GLY A 620 -8.61 1.25 -33.68
N ASP A 621 -7.98 1.62 -34.80
CA ASP A 621 -6.96 2.68 -34.90
C ASP A 621 -7.46 4.07 -34.46
N ALA A 622 -8.74 4.37 -34.69
CA ALA A 622 -9.33 5.67 -34.39
C ALA A 622 -9.72 5.85 -32.92
N HIS A 623 -9.61 4.79 -32.09
CA HIS A 623 -10.02 4.87 -30.71
C HIS A 623 -9.08 5.81 -29.91
N PRO A 624 -9.59 6.77 -29.12
CA PRO A 624 -8.75 7.78 -28.44
C PRO A 624 -7.65 7.20 -27.55
N LEU A 625 -7.87 6.00 -26.97
CA LEU A 625 -6.90 5.30 -26.14
C LEU A 625 -5.62 4.95 -26.90
N VAL A 626 -5.70 4.63 -28.19
CA VAL A 626 -4.53 4.31 -29.02
C VAL A 626 -3.60 5.51 -29.10
N GLY A 627 -4.16 6.71 -29.33
CA GLY A 627 -3.40 7.95 -29.44
C GLY A 627 -2.70 8.34 -28.13
N THR A 628 -3.40 8.23 -26.99
CA THR A 628 -2.81 8.58 -25.68
C THR A 628 -1.78 7.54 -25.23
N LEU A 629 -2.02 6.25 -25.49
CA LEU A 629 -1.10 5.18 -25.10
C LEU A 629 0.24 5.25 -25.81
N ARG A 630 0.27 5.69 -27.08
CA ARG A 630 1.52 5.95 -27.81
C ARG A 630 2.45 6.92 -27.09
N ARG A 631 1.90 7.78 -26.22
CA ARG A 631 2.64 8.77 -25.44
C ARG A 631 2.73 8.42 -23.95
N GLY A 632 2.45 7.17 -23.59
CA GLY A 632 2.57 6.71 -22.20
C GLY A 632 1.40 7.04 -21.28
N VAL A 633 0.20 7.32 -21.83
CA VAL A 633 -0.98 7.66 -21.04
C VAL A 633 -2.18 6.78 -21.38
N GLY A 634 -2.70 6.07 -20.38
CA GLY A 634 -3.93 5.29 -20.49
C GLY A 634 -5.15 5.98 -19.87
N PHE A 635 -6.33 5.50 -20.23
CA PHE A 635 -7.55 5.76 -19.46
C PHE A 635 -8.36 4.48 -19.22
N HIS A 636 -8.97 4.37 -18.04
CA HIS A 636 -9.68 3.18 -17.56
C HIS A 636 -11.13 3.52 -17.16
N HIS A 637 -12.09 2.78 -17.72
CA HIS A 637 -13.49 2.84 -17.32
C HIS A 637 -14.23 1.56 -17.72
N ALA A 638 -15.36 1.28 -17.07
CA ALA A 638 -16.17 0.07 -17.28
C ALA A 638 -16.70 -0.16 -18.72
N GLY A 639 -16.62 0.84 -19.61
CA GLY A 639 -16.99 0.70 -21.02
C GLY A 639 -15.91 0.12 -21.94
N LEU A 640 -14.71 -0.20 -21.44
CA LEU A 640 -13.67 -0.87 -22.24
C LEU A 640 -13.78 -2.40 -22.07
N PRO A 641 -13.37 -3.20 -23.07
CA PRO A 641 -13.26 -4.65 -22.96
C PRO A 641 -12.38 -5.06 -21.78
N VAL A 642 -12.71 -6.17 -21.13
CA VAL A 642 -12.00 -6.64 -19.92
C VAL A 642 -10.54 -6.92 -20.22
N GLU A 643 -10.24 -7.49 -21.39
CA GLU A 643 -8.89 -7.80 -21.85
C GLU A 643 -8.03 -6.54 -21.99
N VAL A 644 -8.63 -5.43 -22.43
CA VAL A 644 -7.96 -4.12 -22.50
C VAL A 644 -7.72 -3.57 -21.10
N LEU A 645 -8.72 -3.63 -20.21
CA LEU A 645 -8.57 -3.17 -18.82
C LEU A 645 -7.43 -3.92 -18.12
N GLU A 646 -7.35 -5.23 -18.28
CA GLU A 646 -6.31 -6.07 -17.68
C GLU A 646 -4.93 -5.74 -18.24
N ALA A 647 -4.81 -5.52 -19.55
CA ALA A 647 -3.53 -5.13 -20.16
C ALA A 647 -3.03 -3.78 -19.63
N LEU A 648 -3.93 -2.79 -19.47
CA LEU A 648 -3.60 -1.49 -18.87
C LEU A 648 -3.17 -1.64 -17.39
N GLU A 649 -3.94 -2.40 -16.61
CA GLU A 649 -3.64 -2.65 -15.20
C GLU A 649 -2.31 -3.38 -15.02
N ALA A 650 -1.99 -4.33 -15.90
CA ALA A 650 -0.71 -5.03 -15.92
C ALA A 650 0.44 -4.07 -16.22
N ALA A 651 0.31 -3.24 -17.27
CA ALA A 651 1.33 -2.27 -17.67
C ALA A 651 1.62 -1.21 -16.58
N VAL A 652 0.60 -0.77 -15.85
CA VAL A 652 0.81 0.12 -14.69
C VAL A 652 1.53 -0.61 -13.55
N ARG A 653 1.17 -1.87 -13.29
CA ARG A 653 1.76 -2.67 -12.21
C ARG A 653 3.25 -2.96 -12.46
N SER A 654 3.66 -3.14 -13.72
CA SER A 654 5.04 -3.34 -14.14
C SER A 654 5.85 -2.04 -14.30
N ASP A 655 5.25 -0.87 -14.08
CA ASP A 655 5.85 0.46 -14.36
C ASP A 655 6.10 0.75 -15.86
N ASP A 656 5.57 -0.06 -16.78
CA ASP A 656 5.67 0.20 -18.23
C ASP A 656 4.80 1.40 -18.64
N LEU A 657 3.62 1.54 -18.01
CA LEU A 657 2.69 2.66 -18.22
C LEU A 657 2.69 3.59 -17.00
N LEU A 658 3.20 4.81 -17.18
CA LEU A 658 3.41 5.75 -16.07
C LEU A 658 2.14 6.48 -15.64
N TYR A 659 1.25 6.83 -16.58
CA TYR A 659 0.03 7.59 -16.28
C TYR A 659 -1.23 6.81 -16.64
N LEU A 660 -2.16 6.71 -15.68
CA LEU A 660 -3.49 6.16 -15.90
C LEU A 660 -4.53 7.12 -15.34
N THR A 661 -5.50 7.51 -16.17
CA THR A 661 -6.67 8.26 -15.70
C THR A 661 -7.88 7.33 -15.58
N CYS A 662 -8.75 7.49 -14.58
CA CYS A 662 -9.87 6.59 -14.37
C CYS A 662 -11.09 7.26 -13.75
N THR A 663 -12.22 6.57 -13.79
CA THR A 663 -13.39 6.88 -12.95
C THR A 663 -13.26 6.21 -11.57
N SER A 664 -14.01 6.70 -10.57
CA SER A 664 -14.05 6.11 -9.22
C SER A 664 -14.37 4.62 -9.19
N THR A 665 -15.02 4.07 -10.22
CA THR A 665 -15.28 2.63 -10.32
C THR A 665 -14.02 1.75 -10.28
N LEU A 666 -12.86 2.26 -10.71
CA LEU A 666 -11.60 1.52 -10.55
C LEU A 666 -11.18 1.46 -9.07
N THR A 667 -11.53 2.48 -8.29
CA THR A 667 -11.12 2.58 -6.90
C THR A 667 -11.81 1.60 -5.98
N ASP A 668 -12.95 1.06 -6.40
CA ASP A 668 -13.80 0.18 -5.59
C ASP A 668 -13.69 -1.31 -5.96
N GLY A 669 -12.76 -1.71 -6.84
CA GLY A 669 -12.79 -3.09 -7.37
C GLY A 669 -11.52 -3.70 -7.96
N VAL A 670 -10.38 -3.01 -7.99
CA VAL A 670 -9.12 -3.56 -8.53
C VAL A 670 -7.99 -3.31 -7.54
N ASN A 671 -7.11 -4.25 -7.24
CA ASN A 671 -5.89 -3.93 -6.48
C ASN A 671 -4.81 -3.36 -7.41
N LEU A 672 -4.75 -2.03 -7.49
CA LEU A 672 -3.78 -1.31 -8.31
C LEU A 672 -3.10 -0.21 -7.48
N PRO A 673 -2.08 -0.58 -6.67
CA PRO A 673 -1.30 0.40 -5.94
C PRO A 673 -0.32 1.10 -6.90
N VAL A 674 -0.19 2.41 -6.77
CA VAL A 674 0.66 3.28 -7.60
C VAL A 674 1.47 4.21 -6.70
N ARG A 675 2.52 4.85 -7.23
CA ARG A 675 3.29 5.82 -6.45
C ARG A 675 2.44 7.02 -5.98
N THR A 676 1.65 7.57 -6.90
CA THR A 676 0.94 8.83 -6.74
C THR A 676 -0.51 8.68 -7.15
N VAL A 677 -1.44 9.11 -6.29
CA VAL A 677 -2.86 9.24 -6.60
C VAL A 677 -3.20 10.72 -6.69
N VAL A 678 -3.81 11.12 -7.80
CA VAL A 678 -4.34 12.47 -8.02
C VAL A 678 -5.86 12.40 -8.00
N LEU A 679 -6.48 13.18 -7.12
CA LEU A 679 -7.92 13.31 -7.00
C LEU A 679 -8.36 14.57 -7.75
N TYR A 680 -8.95 14.40 -8.92
CA TYR A 680 -9.45 15.51 -9.72
C TYR A 680 -10.88 15.88 -9.31
N ASP A 681 -10.98 16.67 -8.23
CA ASP A 681 -12.25 17.11 -7.64
C ASP A 681 -12.77 18.36 -8.35
N THR A 682 -13.39 18.14 -9.51
CA THR A 682 -14.10 19.19 -10.26
C THR A 682 -15.58 18.81 -10.37
N PRO A 683 -16.43 19.27 -9.43
CA PRO A 683 -17.85 18.95 -9.43
C PRO A 683 -18.54 19.55 -10.66
N TYR A 684 -19.63 18.92 -11.09
CA TYR A 684 -20.47 19.39 -12.18
C TYR A 684 -21.90 19.65 -11.68
N PRO A 685 -22.67 20.50 -12.37
CA PRO A 685 -24.08 20.75 -12.01
C PRO A 685 -24.86 19.45 -11.91
N ASP A 686 -25.69 19.33 -10.87
CA ASP A 686 -26.56 18.17 -10.61
C ASP A 686 -25.81 16.84 -10.43
N GLN A 687 -24.52 16.89 -10.10
CA GLN A 687 -23.73 15.67 -9.81
C GLN A 687 -24.38 14.88 -8.66
N PRO A 688 -24.77 13.61 -8.89
CA PRO A 688 -25.29 12.74 -7.85
C PRO A 688 -24.29 12.60 -6.70
N GLU A 689 -24.76 12.71 -5.46
CA GLU A 689 -23.91 12.75 -4.28
C GLU A 689 -23.06 11.48 -4.11
N ASP A 690 -23.62 10.33 -4.46
CA ASP A 690 -22.93 9.05 -4.49
C ASP A 690 -21.76 9.02 -5.48
N THR A 691 -21.81 9.79 -6.56
CA THR A 691 -20.71 9.87 -7.54
C THR A 691 -19.57 10.82 -7.14
N ARG A 692 -19.69 11.53 -6.02
CA ARG A 692 -18.61 12.40 -5.53
C ARG A 692 -17.50 11.58 -4.88
N LEU A 693 -16.25 12.04 -5.02
CA LEU A 693 -15.09 11.45 -4.34
C LEU A 693 -15.06 11.88 -2.86
N ARG A 694 -15.92 11.28 -2.04
CA ARG A 694 -16.04 11.53 -0.59
C ARG A 694 -16.14 10.22 0.21
N GLY A 695 -16.00 10.31 1.53
CA GLY A 695 -16.14 9.19 2.46
C GLY A 695 -15.29 7.98 2.06
N ALA A 696 -15.91 6.80 2.01
CA ALA A 696 -15.23 5.54 1.67
C ALA A 696 -14.55 5.54 0.30
N ARG A 697 -15.17 6.14 -0.75
CA ARG A 697 -14.58 6.21 -2.10
C ARG A 697 -13.29 6.99 -2.12
N LEU A 698 -13.25 8.11 -1.38
CA LEU A 698 -12.04 8.90 -1.19
C LEU A 698 -10.96 8.08 -0.47
N VAL A 699 -11.31 7.38 0.61
CA VAL A 699 -10.34 6.53 1.35
C VAL A 699 -9.79 5.42 0.48
N ASN A 700 -10.63 4.78 -0.34
CA ASN A 700 -10.22 3.73 -1.28
C ASN A 700 -9.30 4.25 -2.38
N ALA A 701 -9.62 5.43 -2.94
CA ALA A 701 -8.76 6.09 -3.92
C ALA A 701 -7.39 6.40 -3.31
N MET A 702 -7.36 7.06 -2.15
CA MET A 702 -6.12 7.38 -1.43
C MET A 702 -5.36 6.14 -0.96
N GLY A 703 -6.06 5.04 -0.66
CA GLY A 703 -5.49 3.76 -0.25
C GLY A 703 -4.58 3.11 -1.28
N ARG A 704 -4.62 3.60 -2.53
CA ARG A 704 -3.78 3.13 -3.65
C ARG A 704 -2.45 3.86 -3.74
N ALA A 705 -2.27 4.96 -3.03
CA ALA A 705 -1.03 5.71 -3.03
C ALA A 705 0.04 4.99 -2.20
N GLY A 706 1.18 4.70 -2.84
CA GLY A 706 2.31 3.98 -2.30
C GLY A 706 2.16 2.46 -2.42
N ARG A 707 3.10 1.80 -3.12
CA ARG A 707 3.14 0.34 -3.21
C ARG A 707 3.95 -0.20 -2.04
N ALA A 708 3.27 -0.96 -1.18
CA ALA A 708 3.89 -1.62 -0.04
C ALA A 708 5.11 -2.45 -0.50
N GLY A 709 6.28 -2.18 0.10
CA GLY A 709 7.52 -2.87 -0.22
C GLY A 709 8.29 -2.36 -1.45
N ARG A 710 7.75 -1.41 -2.22
CA ARG A 710 8.49 -0.71 -3.30
C ARG A 710 8.73 0.75 -2.97
N GLU A 711 7.76 1.41 -2.33
CA GLU A 711 7.90 2.78 -1.88
C GLU A 711 7.74 2.92 -0.36
N THR A 712 8.56 3.82 0.22
CA THR A 712 8.45 4.22 1.63
C THR A 712 7.37 5.29 1.85
N GLU A 713 6.85 5.86 0.76
CA GLU A 713 5.85 6.91 0.75
C GLU A 713 5.00 6.90 -0.53
N GLY A 714 3.70 7.10 -0.39
CA GLY A 714 2.74 7.40 -1.45
C GLY A 714 2.34 8.87 -1.45
N TRP A 715 2.10 9.44 -2.64
CA TRP A 715 1.65 10.83 -2.77
C TRP A 715 0.16 10.90 -3.10
N ILE A 716 -0.55 11.76 -2.38
CA ILE A 716 -1.99 12.02 -2.57
C ILE A 716 -2.13 13.50 -2.90
N VAL A 717 -2.59 13.81 -4.11
CA VAL A 717 -2.70 15.17 -4.61
C VAL A 717 -4.15 15.50 -4.93
N LEU A 718 -4.73 16.46 -4.21
CA LEU A 718 -6.07 16.98 -4.51
C LEU A 718 -5.96 18.13 -5.51
N VAL A 719 -6.60 18.03 -6.67
CA VAL A 719 -6.63 19.08 -7.69
C VAL A 719 -7.97 19.83 -7.62
N ARG A 720 -7.92 21.14 -7.38
CA ARG A 720 -9.11 22.00 -7.31
C ARG A 720 -8.98 23.25 -8.17
N ALA A 721 -10.09 23.58 -8.83
CA ALA A 721 -10.24 24.85 -9.55
C ALA A 721 -10.55 26.04 -8.61
N ALA A 722 -11.05 25.74 -7.40
CA ALA A 722 -11.40 26.76 -6.41
C ALA A 722 -10.16 27.40 -5.78
N SER A 723 -10.34 28.58 -5.19
CA SER A 723 -9.32 29.24 -4.39
C SER A 723 -8.89 28.35 -3.21
N PRO A 724 -7.60 28.36 -2.85
CA PRO A 724 -7.09 27.70 -1.65
C PRO A 724 -7.93 27.99 -0.40
N SER A 725 -8.33 26.95 0.33
CA SER A 725 -8.99 27.05 1.63
C SER A 725 -8.24 26.25 2.70
N SER A 726 -8.50 26.54 3.98
CA SER A 726 -8.03 25.71 5.10
C SER A 726 -8.70 24.34 5.12
N GLN A 727 -9.89 24.22 4.51
CA GLN A 727 -10.70 23.00 4.48
C GLN A 727 -10.14 21.93 3.54
N ASP A 728 -9.33 22.30 2.53
CA ASP A 728 -8.88 21.37 1.49
C ASP A 728 -8.11 20.15 2.03
N PHE A 729 -7.36 20.29 3.12
CA PHE A 729 -6.68 19.15 3.76
C PHE A 729 -7.58 18.36 4.73
N ALA A 730 -8.63 18.98 5.24
CA ALA A 730 -9.65 18.29 6.03
C ALA A 730 -10.50 17.39 5.10
N ASP A 731 -10.77 17.85 3.88
CA ASP A 731 -11.47 17.05 2.87
C ASP A 731 -10.70 15.79 2.44
N LEU A 732 -9.39 15.71 2.70
CA LEU A 732 -8.57 14.50 2.50
C LEU A 732 -8.56 13.55 3.71
N ASN A 733 -9.32 13.85 4.77
CA ASN A 733 -9.37 13.07 5.99
C ASN A 733 -10.81 12.99 6.50
N PRO A 734 -11.65 12.15 5.86
CA PRO A 734 -13.04 11.95 6.29
C PRO A 734 -13.09 11.48 7.74
N ASP A 735 -14.11 11.92 8.47
CA ASP A 735 -14.33 11.49 9.85
C ASP A 735 -15.10 10.16 9.92
N ASP A 736 -15.31 9.65 11.13
CA ASP A 736 -16.02 8.37 11.31
C ASP A 736 -17.47 8.46 10.79
N GLN A 737 -18.14 9.62 10.92
CA GLN A 737 -19.53 9.79 10.46
C GLN A 737 -19.61 9.74 8.92
N ASP A 738 -18.62 10.31 8.23
CA ASP A 738 -18.49 10.19 6.77
C ASP A 738 -18.34 8.71 6.33
N LEU A 739 -17.73 7.90 7.19
CA LEU A 739 -17.42 6.48 6.98
C LEU A 739 -18.47 5.53 7.57
N ASP A 740 -19.50 6.04 8.25
CA ASP A 740 -20.57 5.21 8.80
C ASP A 740 -21.32 4.51 7.67
N VAL A 741 -21.45 3.19 7.83
CA VAL A 741 -22.23 2.32 6.97
C VAL A 741 -23.64 2.25 7.52
N VAL A 742 -24.54 3.04 6.94
CA VAL A 742 -25.97 3.00 7.24
C VAL A 742 -26.66 2.23 6.11
N GLY A 743 -27.36 1.15 6.47
CA GLY A 743 -28.09 0.30 5.51
C GLY A 743 -29.29 1.00 4.90
N HIS A 744 -29.90 0.36 3.90
CA HIS A 744 -30.99 0.96 3.15
C HIS A 744 -32.36 0.77 3.79
N GLU A 745 -32.52 -0.16 4.73
CA GLU A 745 -33.79 -0.34 5.50
C GLU A 745 -33.65 -1.29 6.73
N VAL A 746 -32.67 -2.21 6.77
CA VAL A 746 -32.59 -3.25 7.84
C VAL A 746 -31.67 -2.85 9.00
N LEU A 747 -30.71 -1.96 8.76
CA LEU A 747 -29.78 -1.46 9.78
C LEU A 747 -30.39 -0.42 10.74
N ASP A 748 -31.63 0.01 10.53
CA ASP A 748 -32.30 1.01 11.39
C ASP A 748 -32.93 0.36 12.64
N ILE A 749 -32.09 -0.22 13.50
CA ILE A 749 -32.52 -0.77 14.81
C ILE A 749 -32.92 0.36 15.80
N ARG A 750 -32.86 1.64 15.39
CA ARG A 750 -33.39 2.75 16.20
C ARG A 750 -34.91 2.80 16.23
N THR A 751 -35.60 2.10 15.35
CA THR A 751 -37.05 1.93 15.41
C THR A 751 -37.37 0.46 15.56
N GLY A 752 -37.63 0.05 16.79
CA GLY A 752 -38.06 -1.32 17.09
C GLY A 752 -39.22 -1.73 16.19
N LEU A 753 -39.06 -2.87 15.52
CA LEU A 753 -40.17 -3.56 14.89
C LEU A 753 -40.76 -4.58 15.87
N ARG A 754 -42.06 -4.39 16.11
CA ARG A 754 -43.01 -5.43 16.53
C ARG A 754 -43.24 -6.43 15.41
#